data_AF-A0A6P0N3N3-F1
#
_entry.id   AF-A0A6P0N3N3-F1
#
_cell.length_a   1.000
_cell.length_b   1.000
_cell.length_c   1.000
_cell.angle_alpha   90.00
_cell.angle_beta   90.00
_cell.angle_gamma   90.00
#
_symmetry.space_group_name_H-M   'P 1'
#
loop_
_entity.id
_entity.type
_entity.pdbx_description
1 polymer ?
#
loop_
_entity_poly.entity_id
_entity_poly.type
_entity_poly.pdbx_seq_one_letter_code
_entity_poly.pdbx_strand_id
1 'polypeptide(L)'
;MVTWDTYLASIHKEYAQWWHVYTLTDVEDCKRKEQQPTPGLFNFDLMVQTIKSQQPQTDQNREETERLPVLEGLRKYATDHVLLVGRPGSGKSTALVRLLGDEGIQGKIPVLVELRYYQTSVLELVRNFLKRHDVLLDSTEIERLLFDGQFWLLIDGVNELPSEDARLDLTQFRQDYQKRTPMIFTTRNLGVGGDLGIEKKLEMQPLSADQMSEFVRKYLPEKGEQMLNQLGVRLWELGQTPLLLMMLCSLFQDRGEVPSNLGLVFRSFTQFYSEKIKQDVKVSEESREFWPDLLQQLGFVMTTGDNPKEITVAIPKTKAQEILADYLRQKDFIDPDFRARTWLKDLLNHHLIQQSGDLIEFRHQLIQEYYTAEYLLKQLPGISDQDLQQKYLNYLKWTEPLVLMLQLVDDEAPAERVVRLGLAVDWQLGARLAGAVKPDFQEQTVGWVAGLDVPKLLKVELLGITQSDIAIPELSKCLDNNHEDVRRSAANALGKIGTEVAIDPLSKCLDNHNPDVRLIAADALGKIGTEPTIDLLSKCLDDYNPDVRRIAAHALGTIGTEPTIDPLSKCLDDHHSSVRRIAADALIKIRSEAMIESLIKCLDDDDYLVRSRATDALEKIATEATIAPLIKCLDDHHSSVRINAADALGKIATEATINPLIKCLYDEEYWVRKSAAKALVKIGTEVAIEPLIKCLDDHHSSVRIMVTDALGEIGTEVAIEPLIKCLDDHHSSVRSRAA
;
A
#
# COMPACT_ATOMS: atom_id res chain seq x y z
N MET A 1 27.75 -28.55 5.12
CA MET A 1 26.53 -28.16 5.85
C MET A 1 26.31 -26.68 5.59
N VAL A 2 25.18 -26.31 4.99
CA VAL A 2 24.80 -24.91 4.83
C VAL A 2 24.54 -24.33 6.24
N THR A 3 25.14 -23.19 6.56
CA THR A 3 24.88 -22.46 7.80
C THR A 3 23.81 -21.41 7.51
N TRP A 4 22.57 -21.72 7.86
CA TRP A 4 21.44 -20.81 7.60
C TRP A 4 21.55 -19.48 8.36
N ASP A 5 22.25 -19.46 9.51
CA ASP A 5 22.49 -18.22 10.27
C ASP A 5 23.27 -17.17 9.46
N THR A 6 24.31 -17.60 8.71
CA THR A 6 25.10 -16.71 7.85
C THR A 6 24.26 -16.16 6.70
N TYR A 7 23.41 -17.00 6.11
CA TYR A 7 22.48 -16.61 5.06
C TYR A 7 21.45 -15.59 5.57
N LEU A 8 20.82 -15.86 6.71
CA LEU A 8 19.85 -14.95 7.33
C LEU A 8 20.49 -13.61 7.69
N ALA A 9 21.72 -13.62 8.22
CA ALA A 9 22.46 -12.39 8.49
C ALA A 9 22.78 -11.58 7.23
N SER A 10 23.08 -12.25 6.11
CA SER A 10 23.30 -11.62 4.81
C SER A 10 22.03 -10.91 4.31
N ILE A 11 20.89 -11.61 4.36
CA ILE A 11 19.58 -11.04 3.99
C ILE A 11 19.24 -9.85 4.88
N HIS A 12 19.30 -10.01 6.20
CA HIS A 12 18.98 -8.93 7.13
C HIS A 12 19.85 -7.70 6.88
N LYS A 13 21.15 -7.89 6.58
CA LYS A 13 22.06 -6.80 6.27
C LYS A 13 21.70 -6.09 4.96
N GLU A 14 21.43 -6.83 3.89
CA GLU A 14 21.12 -6.26 2.57
C GLU A 14 19.78 -5.52 2.56
N TYR A 15 18.77 -6.09 3.21
CA TYR A 15 17.41 -5.55 3.22
C TYR A 15 17.08 -4.70 4.46
N ALA A 16 18.03 -4.48 5.38
CA ALA A 16 17.89 -3.56 6.52
C ALA A 16 17.50 -2.14 6.07
N GLN A 17 18.03 -1.72 4.91
CA GLN A 17 17.69 -0.44 4.28
C GLN A 17 16.75 -0.65 3.09
N TRP A 18 15.66 -1.39 3.31
CA TRP A 18 14.67 -1.73 2.28
C TRP A 18 14.17 -0.52 1.47
N TRP A 19 14.15 0.67 2.07
CA TRP A 19 13.73 1.90 1.39
C TRP A 19 14.68 2.32 0.27
N HIS A 20 15.89 1.77 0.16
CA HIS A 20 16.82 1.99 -0.96
C HIS A 20 16.64 0.99 -2.12
N VAL A 21 16.03 -0.18 -1.87
CA VAL A 21 15.99 -1.32 -2.81
C VAL A 21 15.22 -1.00 -4.10
N TYR A 22 14.17 -0.17 -4.00
CA TYR A 22 13.32 0.21 -5.15
C TYR A 22 13.20 1.72 -5.34
N THR A 23 14.18 2.53 -4.91
CA THR A 23 14.13 3.98 -5.12
C THR A 23 14.28 4.35 -6.60
N LEU A 24 13.53 5.37 -7.02
CA LEU A 24 13.65 5.92 -8.37
C LEU A 24 14.96 6.71 -8.59
N THR A 25 15.64 7.15 -7.52
CA THR A 25 16.64 8.23 -7.59
C THR A 25 18.10 7.81 -7.38
N ASP A 26 18.38 6.58 -6.95
CA ASP A 26 19.75 6.15 -6.65
C ASP A 26 20.50 5.74 -7.93
N VAL A 27 21.33 6.66 -8.44
CA VAL A 27 22.29 6.39 -9.53
C VAL A 27 23.65 7.02 -9.19
N GLU A 28 24.74 6.45 -9.71
CA GLU A 28 26.13 6.81 -9.38
C GLU A 28 26.43 8.31 -9.57
N ASP A 29 27.38 8.83 -8.76
CA ASP A 29 28.00 10.17 -8.83
C ASP A 29 27.17 11.42 -8.47
N CYS A 30 25.96 11.32 -7.91
CA CYS A 30 25.29 12.51 -7.36
C CYS A 30 25.94 12.98 -6.04
N LYS A 31 26.35 14.25 -5.97
CA LYS A 31 26.50 14.93 -4.67
C LYS A 31 25.10 15.03 -4.04
N ARG A 32 24.80 14.16 -3.08
CA ARG A 32 23.65 14.32 -2.18
C ARG A 32 23.68 15.74 -1.60
N LYS A 33 22.90 16.67 -2.14
CA LYS A 33 22.49 17.85 -1.38
C LYS A 33 21.57 17.32 -0.28
N GLU A 34 22.17 17.05 0.87
CA GLU A 34 21.56 16.91 2.22
C GLU A 34 20.02 16.83 2.29
N GLN A 35 19.45 15.81 1.68
CA GLN A 35 18.08 15.36 2.00
C GLN A 35 18.22 13.87 2.26
N GLN A 36 18.56 13.55 3.50
CA GLN A 36 18.41 12.18 4.00
C GLN A 36 16.92 11.84 3.89
N PRO A 37 16.51 10.81 3.15
CA PRO A 37 15.19 10.24 3.38
C PRO A 37 15.23 9.67 4.79
N THR A 38 14.42 10.26 5.68
CA THR A 38 14.20 9.71 7.01
C THR A 38 13.66 8.29 6.83
N PRO A 39 14.16 7.27 7.56
CA PRO A 39 13.64 5.90 7.48
C PRO A 39 12.11 5.79 7.62
N GLY A 40 11.49 6.76 8.30
CA GLY A 40 10.04 6.85 8.50
C GLY A 40 9.24 7.54 7.40
N LEU A 41 9.87 8.11 6.36
CA LEU A 41 9.16 8.85 5.29
C LEU A 41 8.29 7.90 4.44
N PHE A 42 8.75 6.67 4.21
CA PHE A 42 8.04 5.68 3.38
C PHE A 42 7.31 4.61 4.21
N ASN A 43 7.19 4.78 5.54
CA ASN A 43 6.37 3.89 6.35
C ASN A 43 4.92 4.41 6.37
N PHE A 44 4.16 4.09 5.32
CA PHE A 44 2.79 4.56 5.12
C PHE A 44 1.73 3.82 5.95
N ASP A 45 2.11 2.83 6.78
CA ASP A 45 1.16 1.88 7.38
C ASP A 45 0.15 1.35 6.35
N LEU A 46 0.68 0.92 5.19
CA LEU A 46 -0.12 0.43 4.06
C LEU A 46 -1.08 -0.66 4.53
N MET A 47 -2.30 -0.64 4.00
CA MET A 47 -3.37 -1.54 4.41
C MET A 47 -3.72 -2.53 3.29
N VAL A 48 -4.15 -3.72 3.68
CA VAL A 48 -4.74 -4.74 2.82
C VAL A 48 -6.14 -5.08 3.27
N GLN A 49 -6.97 -5.56 2.34
CA GLN A 49 -8.31 -6.04 2.59
C GLN A 49 -8.49 -7.45 2.00
N THR A 50 -9.17 -8.34 2.70
CA THR A 50 -9.50 -9.68 2.19
C THR A 50 -10.52 -9.59 1.05
N ILE A 51 -10.26 -10.26 -0.07
CA ILE A 51 -11.20 -10.32 -1.20
C ILE A 51 -12.17 -11.49 -0.97
N LYS A 52 -13.48 -11.23 -0.98
CA LYS A 52 -14.49 -12.29 -0.82
C LYS A 52 -14.50 -13.23 -2.02
N SER A 53 -14.57 -14.53 -1.75
CA SER A 53 -14.88 -15.55 -2.75
C SER A 53 -16.26 -15.28 -3.38
N GLN A 54 -16.33 -15.26 -4.73
CA GLN A 54 -17.58 -15.11 -5.47
C GLN A 54 -18.42 -16.41 -5.52
N GLN A 55 -17.97 -17.50 -4.91
CA GLN A 55 -18.75 -18.73 -4.85
C GLN A 55 -19.89 -18.61 -3.82
N PRO A 56 -21.13 -19.02 -4.15
CA PRO A 56 -22.23 -19.00 -3.21
C PRO A 56 -21.96 -20.01 -2.08
N GLN A 57 -21.49 -19.52 -0.93
CA GLN A 57 -21.38 -20.32 0.28
C GLN A 57 -22.72 -20.32 1.02
N THR A 58 -23.15 -21.49 1.46
CA THR A 58 -24.25 -21.67 2.42
C THR A 58 -23.98 -20.88 3.69
N ASP A 59 -25.02 -20.24 4.23
CA ASP A 59 -25.08 -19.18 5.28
C ASP A 59 -24.26 -19.34 6.60
N GLN A 60 -23.39 -20.33 6.76
CA GLN A 60 -22.71 -20.60 8.04
C GLN A 60 -21.26 -20.11 8.16
N ASN A 61 -20.59 -19.67 7.08
CA ASN A 61 -19.22 -19.12 7.15
C ASN A 61 -19.05 -17.91 6.21
N ARG A 62 -19.78 -16.80 6.46
CA ARG A 62 -19.41 -15.53 5.82
C ARG A 62 -18.09 -15.08 6.43
N GLU A 63 -16.96 -15.30 5.75
CA GLU A 63 -15.70 -14.61 6.08
C GLU A 63 -15.98 -13.10 6.06
N GLU A 64 -15.93 -12.46 7.23
CA GLU A 64 -16.02 -11.02 7.34
C GLU A 64 -14.86 -10.39 6.58
N THR A 65 -15.14 -9.31 5.88
CA THR A 65 -14.07 -8.59 5.17
C THR A 65 -13.17 -7.91 6.18
N GLU A 66 -11.94 -8.38 6.27
CA GLU A 66 -10.96 -7.89 7.22
C GLU A 66 -10.03 -6.88 6.55
N ARG A 67 -9.68 -5.80 7.27
CA ARG A 67 -8.71 -4.80 6.84
C ARG A 67 -7.57 -4.76 7.85
N LEU A 68 -6.35 -4.98 7.38
CA LEU A 68 -5.15 -5.12 8.23
C LEU A 68 -3.99 -4.31 7.67
N PRO A 69 -3.01 -3.90 8.49
CA PRO A 69 -1.70 -3.50 7.99
C PRO A 69 -1.12 -4.60 7.10
N VAL A 70 -0.50 -4.22 5.97
CA VAL A 70 0.01 -5.15 4.94
C VAL A 70 0.86 -6.27 5.53
N LEU A 71 1.84 -5.93 6.36
CA LEU A 71 2.75 -6.93 6.92
C LEU A 71 2.02 -7.86 7.90
N GLU A 72 1.07 -7.33 8.67
CA GLU A 72 0.26 -8.13 9.58
C GLU A 72 -0.66 -9.09 8.82
N GLY A 73 -1.36 -8.60 7.80
CA GLY A 73 -2.21 -9.43 6.94
C GLY A 73 -1.43 -10.53 6.23
N LEU A 74 -0.24 -10.22 5.70
CA LEU A 74 0.62 -11.22 5.08
C LEU A 74 1.11 -12.25 6.09
N ARG A 75 1.53 -11.85 7.30
CA ARG A 75 1.96 -12.77 8.37
C ARG A 75 0.82 -13.65 8.86
N LYS A 76 -0.38 -13.09 9.03
CA LYS A 76 -1.58 -13.80 9.50
C LYS A 76 -1.90 -15.02 8.63
N TYR A 77 -1.69 -14.90 7.32
CA TYR A 77 -1.98 -15.97 6.36
C TYR A 77 -0.72 -16.62 5.78
N ALA A 78 0.47 -16.33 6.33
CA ALA A 78 1.74 -16.74 5.76
C ALA A 78 1.95 -18.27 5.75
N THR A 79 1.18 -19.03 6.52
CA THR A 79 1.22 -20.50 6.51
C THR A 79 0.56 -21.10 5.26
N ASP A 80 -0.29 -20.34 4.56
CA ASP A 80 -0.98 -20.74 3.35
C ASP A 80 -0.32 -20.15 2.09
N HIS A 81 -0.92 -20.41 0.93
CA HIS A 81 -0.61 -19.65 -0.28
C HIS A 81 -1.46 -18.39 -0.33
N VAL A 82 -0.79 -17.23 -0.42
CA VAL A 82 -1.45 -15.92 -0.39
C VAL A 82 -1.16 -15.17 -1.68
N LEU A 83 -2.20 -14.56 -2.27
CA LEU A 83 -2.03 -13.66 -3.42
C LEU A 83 -2.30 -12.21 -3.00
N LEU A 84 -1.26 -11.38 -3.06
CA LEU A 84 -1.32 -9.95 -2.85
C LEU A 84 -1.53 -9.22 -4.17
N VAL A 85 -2.71 -8.61 -4.32
CA VAL A 85 -3.14 -7.87 -5.50
C VAL A 85 -3.03 -6.38 -5.22
N GLY A 86 -2.64 -5.57 -6.19
CA GLY A 86 -2.61 -4.13 -5.99
C GLY A 86 -2.16 -3.33 -7.19
N ARG A 87 -2.57 -2.07 -7.25
CA ARG A 87 -2.23 -1.17 -8.36
C ARG A 87 -0.72 -0.99 -8.54
N PRO A 88 -0.26 -0.58 -9.73
CA PRO A 88 1.14 -0.21 -9.94
C PRO A 88 1.61 0.85 -8.93
N GLY A 89 2.80 0.70 -8.35
CA GLY A 89 3.32 1.63 -7.34
C GLY A 89 2.72 1.50 -5.94
N SER A 90 1.80 0.56 -5.69
CA SER A 90 1.14 0.40 -4.38
C SER A 90 2.06 -0.12 -3.25
N GLY A 91 3.28 -0.59 -3.57
CA GLY A 91 4.24 -1.10 -2.57
C GLY A 91 4.25 -2.62 -2.36
N LYS A 92 3.78 -3.43 -3.32
CA LYS A 92 3.76 -4.91 -3.22
C LYS A 92 5.16 -5.52 -3.07
N SER A 93 6.07 -5.21 -4.00
CA SER A 93 7.47 -5.68 -3.96
C SER A 93 8.17 -5.20 -2.68
N THR A 94 7.90 -3.96 -2.28
CA THR A 94 8.38 -3.39 -1.01
C THR A 94 7.87 -4.17 0.20
N ALA A 95 6.62 -4.62 0.20
CA ALA A 95 6.07 -5.44 1.28
C ALA A 95 6.78 -6.80 1.38
N LEU A 96 7.06 -7.46 0.26
CA LEU A 96 7.84 -8.71 0.26
C LEU A 96 9.26 -8.50 0.78
N VAL A 97 9.94 -7.46 0.32
CA VAL A 97 11.29 -7.13 0.81
C VAL A 97 11.29 -6.82 2.31
N ARG A 98 10.27 -6.12 2.82
CA ARG A 98 10.11 -5.87 4.26
C ARG A 98 9.92 -7.15 5.07
N LEU A 99 9.32 -8.20 4.49
CA LEU A 99 9.20 -9.50 5.13
C LEU A 99 10.52 -10.28 5.17
N LEU A 100 11.49 -9.99 4.28
CA LEU A 100 12.82 -10.60 4.30
C LEU A 100 13.68 -10.12 5.48
N GLY A 101 13.52 -8.85 5.87
CA GLY A 101 14.31 -8.22 6.94
C GLY A 101 13.71 -8.38 8.34
N ASP A 102 12.64 -9.17 8.47
CA ASP A 102 11.90 -9.42 9.71
C ASP A 102 12.06 -10.88 10.14
N GLU A 103 11.65 -11.24 11.37
CA GLU A 103 11.80 -12.61 11.92
C GLU A 103 11.04 -13.71 11.14
N GLY A 104 10.24 -13.32 10.14
CA GLY A 104 9.61 -14.21 9.16
C GLY A 104 8.60 -15.19 9.75
N ILE A 105 8.52 -16.40 9.16
CA ILE A 105 7.82 -17.54 9.76
C ILE A 105 8.85 -18.35 10.54
N GLN A 106 8.62 -18.56 11.82
CA GLN A 106 9.54 -19.28 12.71
C GLN A 106 9.96 -20.64 12.10
N GLY A 107 11.26 -20.82 11.91
CA GLY A 107 11.85 -22.05 11.39
C GLY A 107 11.73 -22.26 9.88
N LYS A 108 11.32 -21.25 9.11
CA LYS A 108 11.34 -21.26 7.64
C LYS A 108 12.44 -20.35 7.10
N ILE A 109 13.02 -20.74 5.96
CA ILE A 109 14.06 -20.00 5.27
C ILE A 109 13.39 -19.11 4.20
N PRO A 110 13.43 -17.78 4.34
CA PRO A 110 12.82 -16.89 3.35
C PRO A 110 13.65 -16.86 2.06
N VAL A 111 12.97 -16.89 0.91
CA VAL A 111 13.60 -16.76 -0.42
C VAL A 111 12.74 -15.84 -1.26
N LEU A 112 13.32 -14.76 -1.79
CA LEU A 112 12.65 -13.88 -2.74
C LEU A 112 12.88 -14.37 -4.17
N VAL A 113 11.78 -14.52 -4.90
CA VAL A 113 11.74 -15.01 -6.28
C VAL A 113 11.11 -13.92 -7.13
N GLU A 114 11.95 -13.16 -7.83
CA GLU A 114 11.52 -12.06 -8.70
C GLU A 114 11.27 -12.59 -10.12
N LEU A 115 10.00 -12.72 -10.51
CA LEU A 115 9.61 -13.38 -11.76
C LEU A 115 10.00 -12.59 -13.02
N ARG A 116 10.25 -11.29 -12.89
CA ARG A 116 10.87 -10.47 -13.95
C ARG A 116 12.21 -10.97 -14.47
N TYR A 117 12.93 -11.76 -13.67
CA TYR A 117 14.21 -12.33 -14.07
C TYR A 117 14.09 -13.76 -14.61
N TYR A 118 12.87 -14.24 -14.84
CA TYR A 118 12.63 -15.58 -15.37
C TYR A 118 13.32 -15.77 -16.74
N GLN A 119 14.10 -16.84 -16.85
CA GLN A 119 14.74 -17.26 -18.10
C GLN A 119 14.42 -18.71 -18.44
N THR A 120 14.53 -19.62 -17.46
CA THR A 120 14.41 -21.07 -17.68
C THR A 120 13.34 -21.73 -16.81
N SER A 121 13.40 -21.54 -15.49
CA SER A 121 12.44 -22.09 -14.52
C SER A 121 12.41 -21.29 -13.23
N VAL A 122 11.32 -21.42 -12.45
CA VAL A 122 11.20 -20.86 -11.10
C VAL A 122 12.26 -21.44 -10.15
N LEU A 123 12.61 -22.71 -10.31
CA LEU A 123 13.64 -23.38 -9.49
C LEU A 123 15.01 -22.69 -9.67
N GLU A 124 15.35 -22.27 -10.88
CA GLU A 124 16.61 -21.56 -11.14
C GLU A 124 16.60 -20.16 -10.51
N LEU A 125 15.44 -19.49 -10.42
CA LEU A 125 15.33 -18.21 -9.69
C LEU A 125 15.60 -18.38 -8.19
N VAL A 126 15.05 -19.44 -7.58
CA VAL A 126 15.34 -19.81 -6.18
C VAL A 126 16.85 -20.03 -6.00
N ARG A 127 17.46 -20.79 -6.91
CA ARG A 127 18.91 -21.05 -6.88
C ARG A 127 19.74 -19.77 -7.01
N ASN A 128 19.37 -18.89 -7.93
CA ASN A 128 20.07 -17.64 -8.16
C ASN A 128 19.96 -16.69 -6.97
N PHE A 129 18.82 -16.66 -6.28
CA PHE A 129 18.69 -15.91 -5.03
C PHE A 129 19.63 -16.45 -3.94
N LEU A 130 19.61 -17.76 -3.68
CA LEU A 130 20.49 -18.39 -2.70
C LEU A 130 21.97 -18.15 -3.02
N LYS A 131 22.35 -18.25 -4.29
CA LYS A 131 23.71 -18.01 -4.76
C LYS A 131 24.19 -16.57 -4.54
N ARG A 132 23.29 -15.58 -4.67
CA ARG A 132 23.59 -14.16 -4.38
C ARG A 132 23.94 -13.93 -2.92
N HIS A 133 23.44 -14.78 -2.03
CA HIS A 133 23.71 -14.75 -0.58
C HIS A 133 24.67 -15.88 -0.14
N ASP A 134 25.63 -16.23 -1.00
CA ASP A 134 26.71 -17.18 -0.72
C ASP A 134 26.26 -18.63 -0.39
N VAL A 135 25.03 -19.01 -0.77
CA VAL A 135 24.53 -20.39 -0.62
C VAL A 135 24.50 -21.08 -1.99
N LEU A 136 25.40 -22.05 -2.16
CA LEU A 136 25.47 -22.89 -3.35
C LEU A 136 24.79 -24.24 -3.09
N LEU A 137 23.62 -24.42 -3.68
CA LEU A 137 22.89 -25.69 -3.71
C LEU A 137 22.67 -26.14 -5.17
N ASP A 138 22.60 -27.46 -5.38
CA ASP A 138 22.11 -28.02 -6.62
C ASP A 138 20.58 -28.10 -6.66
N SER A 139 20.02 -28.39 -7.84
CA SER A 139 18.57 -28.48 -8.03
C SER A 139 17.91 -29.53 -7.14
N THR A 140 18.56 -30.67 -6.92
CA THR A 140 18.02 -31.78 -6.11
C THR A 140 17.93 -31.40 -4.63
N GLU A 141 18.95 -30.70 -4.13
CA GLU A 141 18.98 -30.19 -2.76
C GLU A 141 17.87 -29.15 -2.53
N ILE A 142 17.66 -28.24 -3.48
CA ILE A 142 16.60 -27.24 -3.42
C ILE A 142 15.22 -27.90 -3.46
N GLU A 143 14.98 -28.82 -4.39
CA GLU A 143 13.71 -29.58 -4.48
C GLU A 143 13.41 -30.33 -3.19
N ARG A 144 14.43 -30.93 -2.54
CA ARG A 144 14.26 -31.60 -1.25
C ARG A 144 13.85 -30.61 -0.15
N LEU A 145 14.49 -29.45 -0.06
CA LEU A 145 14.15 -28.42 0.92
C LEU A 145 12.75 -27.84 0.69
N LEU A 146 12.34 -27.68 -0.57
CA LEU A 146 10.97 -27.34 -0.95
C LEU A 146 10.00 -28.44 -0.48
N PHE A 147 10.26 -29.69 -0.83
CA PHE A 147 9.43 -30.84 -0.44
C PHE A 147 9.33 -31.03 1.09
N ASP A 148 10.39 -30.75 1.83
CA ASP A 148 10.42 -30.80 3.29
C ASP A 148 9.80 -29.54 3.93
N GLY A 149 9.34 -28.58 3.11
CA GLY A 149 8.70 -27.35 3.53
C GLY A 149 9.63 -26.41 4.29
N GLN A 150 10.95 -26.50 4.09
CA GLN A 150 11.92 -25.67 4.82
C GLN A 150 11.92 -24.22 4.34
N PHE A 151 11.52 -23.96 3.10
CA PHE A 151 11.44 -22.61 2.55
C PHE A 151 10.11 -21.91 2.82
N TRP A 152 10.18 -20.59 2.81
CA TRP A 152 9.06 -19.68 2.65
C TRP A 152 9.34 -18.80 1.44
N LEU A 153 8.53 -18.94 0.39
CA LEU A 153 8.80 -18.28 -0.88
C LEU A 153 8.01 -16.97 -1.00
N LEU A 154 8.70 -15.89 -1.29
CA LEU A 154 8.14 -14.58 -1.60
C LEU A 154 8.27 -14.39 -3.11
N ILE A 155 7.19 -14.61 -3.85
CA ILE A 155 7.18 -14.65 -5.32
C ILE A 155 6.61 -13.32 -5.84
N ASP A 156 7.47 -12.49 -6.41
CA ASP A 156 7.11 -11.15 -6.88
C ASP A 156 6.84 -11.12 -8.39
N GLY A 157 5.73 -10.52 -8.79
CA GLY A 157 5.46 -10.12 -10.17
C GLY A 157 4.88 -11.21 -11.07
N VAL A 158 3.78 -11.88 -10.67
CA VAL A 158 3.10 -12.88 -11.53
C VAL A 158 2.66 -12.30 -12.89
N ASN A 159 2.42 -10.99 -12.94
CA ASN A 159 2.09 -10.25 -14.17
C ASN A 159 3.33 -9.85 -15.02
N GLU A 160 4.53 -10.23 -14.60
CA GLU A 160 5.81 -9.89 -15.24
C GLU A 160 6.46 -11.11 -15.92
N LEU A 161 5.78 -12.25 -15.92
CA LEU A 161 6.23 -13.45 -16.61
C LEU A 161 6.26 -13.24 -18.14
N PRO A 162 7.29 -13.76 -18.83
CA PRO A 162 7.54 -13.45 -20.23
C PRO A 162 6.80 -14.35 -21.23
N SER A 163 6.23 -15.48 -20.78
CA SER A 163 5.55 -16.47 -21.63
C SER A 163 4.47 -17.25 -20.88
N GLU A 164 3.49 -17.78 -21.64
CA GLU A 164 2.53 -18.77 -21.14
C GLU A 164 3.24 -20.04 -20.63
N ASP A 165 4.37 -20.43 -21.23
CA ASP A 165 5.19 -21.55 -20.74
C ASP A 165 5.79 -21.24 -19.36
N ALA A 166 6.25 -20.01 -19.13
CA ALA A 166 6.74 -19.57 -17.82
C ALA A 166 5.59 -19.53 -16.79
N ARG A 167 4.38 -19.20 -17.23
CA ARG A 167 3.16 -19.27 -16.41
C ARG A 167 2.78 -20.71 -16.05
N LEU A 168 2.95 -21.63 -17.00
CA LEU A 168 2.75 -23.07 -16.77
C LEU A 168 3.79 -23.61 -15.79
N ASP A 169 5.07 -23.26 -15.95
CA ASP A 169 6.16 -23.63 -15.03
C ASP A 169 5.85 -23.15 -13.61
N LEU A 170 5.47 -21.88 -13.43
CA LEU A 170 5.09 -21.35 -12.12
C LEU A 170 3.87 -22.08 -11.52
N THR A 171 2.87 -22.38 -12.35
CA THR A 171 1.67 -23.09 -11.93
C THR A 171 2.01 -24.50 -11.45
N GLN A 172 2.84 -25.22 -12.22
CA GLN A 172 3.29 -26.56 -11.89
C GLN A 172 4.16 -26.56 -10.61
N PHE A 173 5.15 -25.65 -10.55
CA PHE A 173 6.00 -25.45 -9.38
C PHE A 173 5.17 -25.23 -8.11
N ARG A 174 4.15 -24.38 -8.18
CA ARG A 174 3.25 -24.17 -7.03
C ARG A 174 2.53 -25.47 -6.66
N GLN A 175 1.93 -26.15 -7.63
CA GLN A 175 1.15 -27.38 -7.39
C GLN A 175 1.99 -28.50 -6.76
N ASP A 176 3.24 -28.64 -7.19
CA ASP A 176 4.15 -29.67 -6.68
C ASP A 176 4.49 -29.46 -5.19
N TYR A 177 4.59 -28.21 -4.74
CA TYR A 177 5.03 -27.85 -3.38
C TYR A 177 3.92 -27.27 -2.48
N GLN A 178 2.68 -27.16 -2.97
CA GLN A 178 1.58 -26.47 -2.26
C GLN A 178 1.24 -27.04 -0.88
N LYS A 179 1.56 -28.31 -0.61
CA LYS A 179 1.18 -28.98 0.65
C LYS A 179 2.03 -28.59 1.85
N ARG A 180 3.26 -28.10 1.63
CA ARG A 180 4.27 -27.96 2.69
C ARG A 180 5.05 -26.65 2.64
N THR A 181 5.22 -26.08 1.45
CA THR A 181 5.95 -24.83 1.26
C THR A 181 4.97 -23.67 1.21
N PRO A 182 4.94 -22.79 2.21
CA PRO A 182 4.17 -21.55 2.14
C PRO A 182 4.73 -20.62 1.06
N MET A 183 3.84 -19.92 0.36
CA MET A 183 4.20 -19.04 -0.75
C MET A 183 3.32 -17.79 -0.76
N ILE A 184 3.94 -16.62 -0.90
CA ILE A 184 3.23 -15.34 -1.08
C ILE A 184 3.51 -14.85 -2.49
N PHE A 185 2.47 -14.58 -3.25
CA PHE A 185 2.54 -14.12 -4.64
C PHE A 185 2.09 -12.67 -4.73
N THR A 186 2.69 -11.88 -5.63
CA THR A 186 2.18 -10.54 -5.97
C THR A 186 1.71 -10.45 -7.41
N THR A 187 0.67 -9.66 -7.65
CA THR A 187 0.21 -9.33 -9.01
C THR A 187 -0.45 -7.96 -9.06
N ARG A 188 -0.53 -7.36 -10.26
CA ARG A 188 -1.25 -6.10 -10.49
C ARG A 188 -2.78 -6.30 -10.46
N ASN A 189 -3.30 -7.22 -11.28
CA ASN A 189 -4.73 -7.40 -11.52
C ASN A 189 -5.16 -8.88 -11.41
N LEU A 190 -6.41 -9.10 -10.99
CA LEU A 190 -7.08 -10.40 -11.00
C LEU A 190 -7.79 -10.62 -12.35
N GLY A 191 -7.03 -10.83 -13.41
CA GLY A 191 -7.58 -11.32 -14.68
C GLY A 191 -7.95 -12.80 -14.61
N VAL A 192 -8.66 -13.32 -15.61
CA VAL A 192 -8.95 -14.76 -15.75
C VAL A 192 -7.62 -15.53 -15.82
N GLY A 193 -7.43 -16.51 -14.92
CA GLY A 193 -6.17 -17.27 -14.78
C GLY A 193 -5.04 -16.47 -14.12
N GLY A 194 -5.29 -15.20 -13.76
CA GLY A 194 -4.37 -14.26 -13.13
C GLY A 194 -3.99 -14.61 -11.69
N ASP A 195 -4.84 -15.37 -11.01
CA ASP A 195 -4.76 -15.67 -9.59
C ASP A 195 -4.12 -17.03 -9.26
N LEU A 196 -3.72 -17.76 -10.30
CA LEU A 196 -3.21 -19.14 -10.24
C LEU A 196 -4.21 -20.13 -9.59
N GLY A 197 -5.44 -19.74 -9.24
CA GLY A 197 -6.32 -20.54 -8.38
C GLY A 197 -5.90 -20.53 -6.91
N ILE A 198 -5.31 -19.43 -6.43
CA ILE A 198 -5.05 -19.20 -5.01
C ILE A 198 -6.32 -18.68 -4.33
N GLU A 199 -6.77 -19.35 -3.27
CA GLU A 199 -8.00 -19.00 -2.55
C GLU A 199 -7.83 -17.75 -1.68
N LYS A 200 -6.71 -17.63 -0.94
CA LYS A 200 -6.48 -16.52 -0.03
C LYS A 200 -5.93 -15.30 -0.78
N LYS A 201 -6.76 -14.26 -0.89
CA LYS A 201 -6.42 -13.05 -1.65
C LYS A 201 -6.53 -11.81 -0.79
N LEU A 202 -5.48 -10.99 -0.85
CA LEU A 202 -5.39 -9.69 -0.18
C LEU A 202 -5.25 -8.59 -1.23
N GLU A 203 -6.08 -7.56 -1.14
CA GLU A 203 -6.01 -6.38 -2.01
C GLU A 203 -5.37 -5.20 -1.26
N MET A 204 -4.28 -4.69 -1.82
CA MET A 204 -3.65 -3.43 -1.39
C MET A 204 -4.65 -2.29 -1.52
N GLN A 205 -4.90 -1.60 -0.42
CA GLN A 205 -5.77 -0.44 -0.39
C GLN A 205 -5.01 0.82 -0.84
N PRO A 206 -5.68 1.76 -1.53
CA PRO A 206 -5.13 3.10 -1.78
C PRO A 206 -4.70 3.79 -0.48
N LEU A 207 -3.76 4.73 -0.58
CA LEU A 207 -3.44 5.61 0.54
C LEU A 207 -4.69 6.40 0.98
N SER A 208 -4.93 6.48 2.29
CA SER A 208 -5.97 7.35 2.85
C SER A 208 -5.57 8.82 2.75
N ALA A 209 -6.55 9.73 2.90
CA ALA A 209 -6.30 11.16 2.96
C ALA A 209 -5.27 11.52 4.04
N ASP A 210 -5.35 10.90 5.21
CA ASP A 210 -4.40 11.08 6.31
C ASP A 210 -3.00 10.60 5.94
N GLN A 211 -2.88 9.40 5.37
CA GLN A 211 -1.59 8.86 4.96
C GLN A 211 -0.94 9.75 3.89
N MET A 212 -1.72 10.24 2.94
CA MET A 212 -1.23 11.17 1.92
C MET A 212 -0.81 12.51 2.55
N SER A 213 -1.62 13.08 3.43
CA SER A 213 -1.35 14.36 4.07
C SER A 213 -0.15 14.32 5.00
N GLU A 214 -0.03 13.26 5.81
CA GLU A 214 1.12 13.02 6.68
C GLU A 214 2.40 12.88 5.86
N PHE A 215 2.36 12.12 4.77
CA PHE A 215 3.51 12.01 3.87
C PHE A 215 3.88 13.35 3.25
N VAL A 216 2.91 14.12 2.74
CA VAL A 216 3.16 15.45 2.16
C VAL A 216 3.79 16.38 3.19
N ARG A 217 3.29 16.42 4.43
CA ARG A 217 3.86 17.24 5.52
C ARG A 217 5.28 16.80 5.89
N LYS A 218 5.54 15.50 5.95
CA LYS A 218 6.88 14.95 6.23
C LYS A 218 7.87 15.23 5.11
N TYR A 219 7.42 15.10 3.85
CA TYR A 219 8.25 15.30 2.67
C TYR A 219 8.51 16.80 2.41
N LEU A 220 7.51 17.65 2.63
CA LEU A 220 7.53 19.09 2.41
C LEU A 220 7.21 19.87 3.70
N PRO A 221 8.09 19.92 4.71
CA PRO A 221 7.78 20.55 5.99
C PRO A 221 7.35 22.02 5.89
N GLU A 222 7.89 22.77 4.93
CA GLU A 222 7.59 24.20 4.75
C GLU A 222 6.46 24.49 3.75
N LYS A 223 6.22 23.57 2.81
CA LYS A 223 5.33 23.79 1.65
C LYS A 223 4.16 22.81 1.57
N GLY A 224 4.10 21.82 2.46
CA GLY A 224 3.13 20.73 2.40
C GLY A 224 1.69 21.22 2.44
N GLU A 225 1.36 22.15 3.34
CA GLU A 225 0.01 22.72 3.42
C GLU A 225 -0.40 23.46 2.14
N GLN A 226 0.53 24.11 1.46
CA GLN A 226 0.25 24.78 0.19
C GLN A 226 -0.10 23.76 -0.90
N MET A 227 0.63 22.63 -0.96
CA MET A 227 0.35 21.54 -1.88
C MET A 227 -1.01 20.90 -1.59
N LEU A 228 -1.32 20.63 -0.32
CA LEU A 228 -2.58 20.04 0.11
C LEU A 228 -3.76 20.95 -0.25
N ASN A 229 -3.63 22.26 -0.04
CA ASN A 229 -4.65 23.23 -0.43
C ASN A 229 -4.79 23.36 -1.96
N GLN A 230 -3.69 23.30 -2.72
CA GLN A 230 -3.75 23.36 -4.18
C GLN A 230 -4.42 22.11 -4.78
N LEU A 231 -4.10 20.93 -4.24
CA LEU A 231 -4.64 19.67 -4.74
C LEU A 231 -6.06 19.42 -4.27
N GLY A 232 -6.38 19.71 -3.00
CA GLY A 232 -7.67 19.40 -2.40
C GLY A 232 -8.07 17.95 -2.72
N VAL A 233 -9.25 17.79 -3.33
CA VAL A 233 -9.81 16.49 -3.75
C VAL A 233 -8.94 15.77 -4.79
N ARG A 234 -8.21 16.51 -5.65
CA ARG A 234 -7.33 15.94 -6.70
C ARG A 234 -6.12 15.21 -6.14
N LEU A 235 -5.78 15.41 -4.86
CA LEU A 235 -4.77 14.61 -4.18
C LEU A 235 -5.18 13.13 -4.20
N TRP A 236 -6.48 12.87 -4.02
CA TRP A 236 -7.00 11.51 -4.09
C TRP A 236 -7.01 10.97 -5.51
N GLU A 237 -7.06 11.79 -6.56
CA GLU A 237 -6.98 11.28 -7.94
C GLU A 237 -5.54 10.90 -8.33
N LEU A 238 -4.57 11.72 -7.94
CA LEU A 238 -3.19 11.61 -8.43
C LEU A 238 -2.24 10.91 -7.43
N GLY A 239 -2.53 10.97 -6.13
CA GLY A 239 -1.61 10.59 -5.05
C GLY A 239 -1.85 9.22 -4.41
N GLN A 240 -2.75 8.40 -4.95
CA GLN A 240 -3.24 7.16 -4.31
C GLN A 240 -2.16 6.11 -4.01
N THR A 241 -0.98 6.23 -4.62
CA THR A 241 0.12 5.29 -4.39
C THR A 241 1.37 6.03 -3.91
N PRO A 242 2.19 5.38 -3.06
CA PRO A 242 3.45 5.94 -2.56
C PRO A 242 4.34 6.57 -3.64
N LEU A 243 4.45 5.89 -4.80
CA LEU A 243 5.28 6.35 -5.91
C LEU A 243 4.79 7.67 -6.48
N LEU A 244 3.49 7.76 -6.76
CA LEU A 244 2.89 8.95 -7.35
C LEU A 244 2.97 10.11 -6.38
N LEU A 245 2.66 9.88 -5.11
CA LEU A 245 2.75 10.90 -4.09
C LEU A 245 4.17 11.45 -3.94
N MET A 246 5.18 10.58 -3.98
CA MET A 246 6.58 11.01 -4.00
C MET A 246 6.88 11.89 -5.23
N MET A 247 6.46 11.50 -6.43
CA MET A 247 6.68 12.31 -7.65
C MET A 247 6.00 13.68 -7.56
N LEU A 248 4.76 13.73 -7.06
CA LEU A 248 4.01 14.98 -6.88
C LEU A 248 4.72 15.91 -5.88
N CYS A 249 5.17 15.38 -4.74
CA CYS A 249 5.92 16.16 -3.75
C CYS A 249 7.23 16.71 -4.34
N SER A 250 7.99 15.89 -5.07
CA SER A 250 9.24 16.33 -5.72
C SER A 250 8.99 17.45 -6.73
N LEU A 251 7.93 17.34 -7.54
CA LEU A 251 7.58 18.37 -8.51
C LEU A 251 7.09 19.66 -7.85
N PHE A 252 6.25 19.55 -6.83
CA PHE A 252 5.74 20.71 -6.11
C PHE A 252 6.86 21.46 -5.36
N GLN A 253 7.83 20.73 -4.79
CA GLN A 253 9.00 21.34 -4.16
C GLN A 253 9.75 22.29 -5.10
N ASP A 254 9.89 21.87 -6.36
CA ASP A 254 10.61 22.58 -7.42
C ASP A 254 9.81 23.75 -8.01
N ARG A 255 8.55 23.49 -8.43
CA ARG A 255 7.76 24.42 -9.24
C ARG A 255 6.65 25.15 -8.47
N GLY A 256 6.24 24.63 -7.31
CA GLY A 256 5.08 25.14 -6.56
C GLY A 256 3.73 24.84 -7.21
N GLU A 257 3.70 24.00 -8.25
CA GLU A 257 2.49 23.62 -8.96
C GLU A 257 2.46 22.11 -9.22
N VAL A 258 1.26 21.55 -9.14
CA VAL A 258 1.02 20.13 -9.46
C VAL A 258 0.36 19.99 -10.84
N PRO A 259 0.87 19.12 -11.72
CA PRO A 259 0.26 18.89 -13.04
C PRO A 259 -1.21 18.44 -12.98
N SER A 260 -1.93 18.68 -14.07
CA SER A 260 -3.39 18.45 -14.11
C SER A 260 -3.79 16.97 -14.17
N ASN A 261 -2.96 16.12 -14.78
CA ASN A 261 -3.21 14.69 -14.95
C ASN A 261 -1.93 13.86 -14.82
N LEU A 262 -2.08 12.53 -14.72
CA LEU A 262 -0.97 11.62 -14.44
C LEU A 262 0.08 11.57 -15.58
N GLY A 263 -0.34 11.63 -16.84
CA GLY A 263 0.57 11.74 -17.98
C GLY A 263 1.51 12.94 -17.86
N LEU A 264 0.97 14.11 -17.49
CA LEU A 264 1.75 15.33 -17.27
C LEU A 264 2.63 15.26 -16.00
N VAL A 265 2.22 14.50 -14.98
CA VAL A 265 3.07 14.21 -13.81
C VAL A 265 4.33 13.46 -14.25
N PHE A 266 4.20 12.38 -15.02
CA PHE A 266 5.36 11.65 -15.55
C PHE A 266 6.21 12.50 -16.49
N ARG A 267 5.60 13.26 -17.39
CA ARG A 267 6.32 14.17 -18.29
C ARG A 267 7.13 15.21 -17.54
N SER A 268 6.50 15.89 -16.59
CA SER A 268 7.17 16.91 -15.78
C SER A 268 8.26 16.29 -14.90
N PHE A 269 8.01 15.13 -14.30
CA PHE A 269 8.97 14.46 -13.41
C PHE A 269 10.21 14.01 -14.17
N THR A 270 10.06 13.39 -15.35
CA THR A 270 11.19 12.93 -16.15
C THR A 270 12.03 14.08 -16.70
N GLN A 271 11.40 15.20 -17.09
CA GLN A 271 12.10 16.45 -17.43
C GLN A 271 12.87 17.03 -16.24
N PHE A 272 12.20 17.20 -15.10
CA PHE A 272 12.82 17.66 -13.85
C PHE A 272 14.02 16.78 -13.45
N TYR A 273 13.87 15.46 -13.58
CA TYR A 273 14.92 14.50 -13.27
C TYR A 273 16.16 14.71 -14.16
N SER A 274 15.98 14.86 -15.47
CA SER A 274 17.08 15.07 -16.41
C SER A 274 17.74 16.45 -16.25
N GLU A 275 16.93 17.51 -16.12
CA GLU A 275 17.39 18.91 -16.18
C GLU A 275 17.95 19.42 -14.86
N LYS A 276 17.44 18.94 -13.71
CA LYS A 276 17.84 19.43 -12.38
C LYS A 276 18.58 18.39 -11.54
N ILE A 277 18.04 17.18 -11.42
CA ILE A 277 18.67 16.14 -10.57
C ILE A 277 20.00 15.70 -11.19
N LYS A 278 20.08 15.66 -12.52
CA LYS A 278 21.26 15.18 -13.27
C LYS A 278 21.96 16.29 -14.06
N GLN A 279 21.78 17.54 -13.65
CA GLN A 279 22.40 18.71 -14.29
C GLN A 279 23.94 18.66 -14.26
N ASP A 280 24.51 18.17 -13.15
CA ASP A 280 25.95 18.15 -12.88
C ASP A 280 26.67 16.93 -13.48
N VAL A 281 25.93 16.00 -14.10
CA VAL A 281 26.47 14.82 -14.76
C VAL A 281 27.26 15.21 -16.01
N LYS A 282 28.49 14.70 -16.13
CA LYS A 282 29.41 14.96 -17.25
C LYS A 282 29.19 13.96 -18.39
N VAL A 283 28.14 14.18 -19.18
CA VAL A 283 27.87 13.47 -20.45
C VAL A 283 27.89 14.45 -21.62
N SER A 284 27.95 13.96 -22.87
CA SER A 284 27.82 14.84 -24.03
C SER A 284 26.42 15.46 -24.10
N GLU A 285 26.33 16.72 -24.55
CA GLU A 285 25.04 17.39 -24.73
C GLU A 285 24.12 16.59 -25.67
N GLU A 286 24.69 16.05 -26.74
CA GLU A 286 24.01 15.19 -27.72
C GLU A 286 23.45 13.90 -27.08
N SER A 287 24.15 13.27 -26.12
CA SER A 287 23.62 12.11 -25.38
C SER A 287 22.39 12.51 -24.58
N ARG A 288 22.50 13.61 -23.82
CA ARG A 288 21.43 14.11 -22.94
C ARG A 288 20.18 14.53 -23.72
N GLU A 289 20.36 15.17 -24.88
CA GLU A 289 19.26 15.58 -25.77
C GLU A 289 18.43 14.38 -26.24
N PHE A 290 19.08 13.25 -26.55
CA PHE A 290 18.42 12.06 -27.08
C PHE A 290 17.90 11.08 -26.02
N TRP A 291 18.22 11.25 -24.73
CA TRP A 291 17.74 10.35 -23.67
C TRP A 291 16.24 10.07 -23.72
N PRO A 292 15.34 11.07 -23.88
CA PRO A 292 13.90 10.81 -23.95
C PRO A 292 13.54 9.89 -25.11
N ASP A 293 14.10 10.09 -26.31
CA ASP A 293 13.81 9.26 -27.47
C ASP A 293 14.35 7.84 -27.32
N LEU A 294 15.56 7.67 -26.78
CA LEU A 294 16.14 6.35 -26.54
C LEU A 294 15.30 5.54 -25.53
N LEU A 295 14.84 6.19 -24.45
CA LEU A 295 13.96 5.56 -23.46
C LEU A 295 12.58 5.25 -24.04
N GLN A 296 12.05 6.08 -24.95
CA GLN A 296 10.83 5.77 -25.71
C GLN A 296 11.01 4.51 -26.57
N GLN A 297 12.15 4.36 -27.27
CA GLN A 297 12.43 3.14 -28.04
C GLN A 297 12.49 1.91 -27.15
N LEU A 298 13.25 1.97 -26.05
CA LEU A 298 13.36 0.85 -25.11
C LEU A 298 11.98 0.51 -24.52
N GLY A 299 11.25 1.50 -24.02
CA GLY A 299 9.92 1.31 -23.44
C GLY A 299 8.97 0.65 -24.42
N PHE A 300 8.90 1.15 -25.67
CA PHE A 300 8.02 0.59 -26.69
C PHE A 300 8.38 -0.86 -27.08
N VAL A 301 9.66 -1.15 -27.33
CA VAL A 301 10.09 -2.50 -27.71
C VAL A 301 9.89 -3.49 -26.56
N MET A 302 10.22 -3.10 -25.34
CA MET A 302 10.00 -3.91 -24.14
C MET A 302 8.50 -4.16 -23.90
N THR A 303 7.64 -3.16 -24.10
CA THR A 303 6.18 -3.35 -23.99
C THR A 303 5.62 -4.24 -25.09
N THR A 304 6.13 -4.09 -26.32
CA THR A 304 5.76 -4.92 -27.46
C THR A 304 6.13 -6.38 -27.21
N GLY A 305 7.34 -6.63 -26.68
CA GLY A 305 7.84 -7.97 -26.36
C GLY A 305 7.87 -8.91 -27.57
N ASP A 306 8.25 -10.16 -27.32
CA ASP A 306 8.21 -11.22 -28.34
C ASP A 306 6.83 -11.94 -28.35
N ASN A 307 6.05 -11.81 -27.27
CA ASN A 307 4.69 -12.34 -27.12
C ASN A 307 3.65 -11.20 -27.14
N PRO A 308 2.58 -11.28 -27.96
CA PRO A 308 1.54 -10.25 -27.99
C PRO A 308 0.77 -10.07 -26.66
N LYS A 309 0.68 -11.09 -25.79
CA LYS A 309 -0.11 -11.03 -24.56
C LYS A 309 0.61 -10.46 -23.35
N GLU A 310 1.93 -10.61 -23.30
CA GLU A 310 2.74 -10.31 -22.11
C GLU A 310 3.69 -9.15 -22.35
N ILE A 311 4.00 -8.46 -21.26
CA ILE A 311 4.95 -7.37 -21.24
C ILE A 311 6.35 -7.93 -20.95
N THR A 312 7.36 -7.49 -21.70
CA THR A 312 8.76 -7.79 -21.35
C THR A 312 9.28 -6.67 -20.47
N VAL A 313 9.57 -6.94 -19.20
CA VAL A 313 10.04 -5.92 -18.24
C VAL A 313 11.56 -5.81 -18.15
N ALA A 314 12.28 -6.82 -18.63
CA ALA A 314 13.73 -6.86 -18.64
C ALA A 314 14.25 -7.50 -19.94
N ILE A 315 15.30 -6.93 -20.53
CA ILE A 315 15.92 -7.44 -21.77
C ILE A 315 17.43 -7.54 -21.64
N PRO A 316 18.11 -8.44 -22.37
CA PRO A 316 19.56 -8.49 -22.40
C PRO A 316 20.17 -7.14 -22.82
N LYS A 317 21.28 -6.77 -22.20
CA LYS A 317 22.03 -5.55 -22.51
C LYS A 317 22.42 -5.45 -23.99
N THR A 318 22.73 -6.58 -24.62
CA THR A 318 23.02 -6.66 -26.06
C THR A 318 21.80 -6.30 -26.90
N LYS A 319 20.61 -6.84 -26.59
CA LYS A 319 19.34 -6.49 -27.25
C LYS A 319 19.02 -5.00 -27.08
N ALA A 320 19.25 -4.43 -25.90
CA ALA A 320 19.08 -3.00 -25.68
C ALA A 320 20.03 -2.16 -26.57
N GLN A 321 21.30 -2.57 -26.70
CA GLN A 321 22.27 -1.88 -27.58
C GLN A 321 21.85 -1.96 -29.05
N GLU A 322 21.36 -3.11 -29.50
CA GLU A 322 20.86 -3.32 -30.87
C GLU A 322 19.66 -2.41 -31.18
N ILE A 323 18.67 -2.37 -30.28
CA ILE A 323 17.49 -1.49 -30.41
C ILE A 323 17.91 -0.03 -30.57
N LEU A 324 18.83 0.44 -29.72
CA LEU A 324 19.29 1.82 -29.78
C LEU A 324 20.14 2.07 -31.05
N ALA A 325 20.98 1.12 -31.46
CA ALA A 325 21.77 1.24 -32.69
C ALA A 325 20.89 1.28 -33.93
N ASP A 326 19.83 0.47 -33.98
CA ASP A 326 18.83 0.47 -35.06
C ASP A 326 18.13 1.84 -35.16
N TYR A 327 17.71 2.40 -34.03
CA TYR A 327 17.10 3.72 -33.99
C TYR A 327 18.05 4.82 -34.47
N LEU A 328 19.30 4.82 -33.99
CA LEU A 328 20.31 5.79 -34.39
C LEU A 328 20.66 5.67 -35.88
N ARG A 329 20.65 4.45 -36.44
CA ARG A 329 20.79 4.22 -37.89
C ARG A 329 19.66 4.86 -38.68
N GLN A 330 18.42 4.71 -38.23
CA GLN A 330 17.25 5.33 -38.89
C GLN A 330 17.27 6.87 -38.81
N LYS A 331 18.06 7.44 -37.89
CA LYS A 331 18.27 8.87 -37.72
C LYS A 331 19.57 9.38 -38.37
N ASP A 332 20.22 8.54 -39.19
CA ASP A 332 21.43 8.87 -39.95
C ASP A 332 22.64 9.30 -39.09
N PHE A 333 22.77 8.77 -37.87
CA PHE A 333 23.94 9.04 -37.02
C PHE A 333 25.19 8.29 -37.49
N ILE A 334 26.36 8.94 -37.33
CA ILE A 334 27.68 8.33 -37.55
C ILE A 334 28.02 7.41 -36.38
N ASP A 335 28.55 6.22 -36.66
CA ASP A 335 28.95 5.18 -35.68
C ASP A 335 27.83 4.82 -34.66
N PRO A 336 26.65 4.40 -35.15
CA PRO A 336 25.45 4.18 -34.33
C PRO A 336 25.67 3.13 -33.25
N ASP A 337 26.42 2.05 -33.51
CA ASP A 337 26.71 1.00 -32.52
C ASP A 337 27.65 1.46 -31.40
N PHE A 338 28.57 2.39 -31.69
CA PHE A 338 29.43 2.97 -30.66
C PHE A 338 28.64 3.94 -29.77
N ARG A 339 27.81 4.79 -30.40
CA ARG A 339 26.91 5.72 -29.70
C ARG A 339 25.90 4.99 -28.85
N ALA A 340 25.23 3.96 -29.38
CA ALA A 340 24.28 3.14 -28.64
C ALA A 340 24.90 2.55 -27.37
N ARG A 341 26.12 2.01 -27.46
CA ARG A 341 26.85 1.48 -26.28
C ARG A 341 27.16 2.56 -25.25
N THR A 342 27.61 3.73 -25.71
CA THR A 342 28.00 4.84 -24.85
C THR A 342 26.79 5.46 -24.16
N TRP A 343 25.75 5.78 -24.94
CA TRP A 343 24.54 6.43 -24.44
C TRP A 343 23.69 5.49 -23.58
N LEU A 344 23.68 4.18 -23.86
CA LEU A 344 23.09 3.21 -22.95
C LEU A 344 23.82 3.19 -21.60
N LYS A 345 25.15 3.29 -21.61
CA LYS A 345 25.94 3.39 -20.37
C LYS A 345 25.58 4.67 -19.62
N ASP A 346 25.46 5.80 -20.30
CA ASP A 346 25.01 7.06 -19.70
C ASP A 346 23.63 6.92 -19.05
N LEU A 347 22.67 6.29 -19.76
CA LEU A 347 21.32 6.05 -19.23
C LEU A 347 21.32 5.11 -18.01
N LEU A 348 22.11 4.04 -18.03
CA LEU A 348 22.25 3.12 -16.88
C LEU A 348 22.87 3.81 -15.66
N ASN A 349 23.84 4.69 -15.91
CA ASN A 349 24.57 5.37 -14.85
C ASN A 349 23.84 6.61 -14.31
N HIS A 350 22.90 7.18 -15.06
CA HIS A 350 22.34 8.48 -14.72
C HIS A 350 20.82 8.62 -14.88
N HIS A 351 20.11 7.62 -15.41
CA HIS A 351 18.68 7.70 -15.68
C HIS A 351 17.85 6.63 -14.92
N LEU A 352 16.53 6.67 -15.14
CA LEU A 352 15.49 5.81 -14.55
C LEU A 352 15.47 4.36 -15.08
N ILE A 353 16.61 3.85 -15.55
CA ILE A 353 16.82 2.45 -15.92
C ILE A 353 17.95 1.87 -15.06
N GLN A 354 18.01 0.55 -14.93
CA GLN A 354 19.03 -0.15 -14.16
C GLN A 354 19.47 -1.45 -14.83
N GLN A 355 20.60 -1.99 -14.37
CA GLN A 355 21.16 -3.25 -14.83
C GLN A 355 21.16 -4.27 -13.68
N SER A 356 20.59 -5.46 -13.93
CA SER A 356 20.56 -6.61 -13.01
C SER A 356 21.19 -7.82 -13.71
N GLY A 357 22.44 -8.11 -13.38
CA GLY A 357 23.23 -9.08 -14.13
C GLY A 357 23.45 -8.61 -15.58
N ASP A 358 23.06 -9.43 -16.56
CA ASP A 358 23.13 -9.07 -18.00
C ASP A 358 21.84 -8.41 -18.53
N LEU A 359 20.83 -8.25 -17.68
CA LEU A 359 19.53 -7.68 -18.04
C LEU A 359 19.46 -6.19 -17.72
N ILE A 360 18.70 -5.45 -18.53
CA ILE A 360 18.37 -4.04 -18.37
C ILE A 360 16.86 -3.91 -18.20
N GLU A 361 16.45 -3.06 -17.27
CA GLU A 361 15.04 -2.75 -16.99
C GLU A 361 14.83 -1.28 -16.62
N PHE A 362 13.57 -0.84 -16.69
CA PHE A 362 13.16 0.40 -16.05
C PHE A 362 13.06 0.20 -14.54
N ARG A 363 13.47 1.19 -13.76
CA ARG A 363 13.39 1.14 -12.29
C ARG A 363 11.97 0.96 -11.77
N HIS A 364 10.98 1.36 -12.55
CA HIS A 364 9.58 1.08 -12.26
C HIS A 364 8.79 0.90 -13.56
N GLN A 365 7.92 -0.10 -13.60
CA GLN A 365 7.16 -0.42 -14.82
C GLN A 365 6.21 0.73 -15.25
N LEU A 366 5.68 1.55 -14.34
CA LEU A 366 4.94 2.77 -14.74
C LEU A 366 5.80 3.76 -15.57
N ILE A 367 7.12 3.80 -15.34
CA ILE A 367 8.03 4.64 -16.13
C ILE A 367 8.20 4.05 -17.54
N GLN A 368 8.31 2.72 -17.65
CA GLN A 368 8.28 2.03 -18.94
C GLN A 368 6.97 2.32 -19.69
N GLU A 369 5.83 2.22 -19.00
CA GLU A 369 4.49 2.46 -19.56
C GLU A 369 4.34 3.92 -20.01
N TYR A 370 4.87 4.88 -19.26
CA TYR A 370 4.92 6.29 -19.65
C TYR A 370 5.78 6.55 -20.90
N TYR A 371 7.01 6.01 -20.96
CA TYR A 371 7.84 6.18 -22.16
C TYR A 371 7.23 5.48 -23.38
N THR A 372 6.52 4.37 -23.17
CA THR A 372 5.71 3.73 -24.20
C THR A 372 4.57 4.64 -24.67
N ALA A 373 3.90 5.34 -23.74
CA ALA A 373 2.84 6.29 -24.05
C ALA A 373 3.34 7.47 -24.90
N GLU A 374 4.49 8.05 -24.56
CA GLU A 374 5.13 9.12 -25.35
C GLU A 374 5.50 8.65 -26.76
N TYR A 375 6.00 7.41 -26.89
CA TYR A 375 6.26 6.82 -28.21
C TYR A 375 4.96 6.68 -29.02
N LEU A 376 3.92 6.08 -28.42
CA LEU A 376 2.64 5.86 -29.08
C LEU A 376 1.99 7.18 -29.51
N LEU A 377 2.09 8.22 -28.68
CA LEU A 377 1.56 9.56 -29.01
C LEU A 377 2.14 10.08 -30.34
N LYS A 378 3.45 9.92 -30.56
CA LYS A 378 4.12 10.31 -31.80
C LYS A 378 3.71 9.45 -33.01
N GLN A 379 3.46 8.15 -32.79
CA GLN A 379 3.13 7.20 -33.86
C GLN A 379 1.64 7.16 -34.20
N LEU A 380 0.75 7.56 -33.28
CA LEU A 380 -0.70 7.42 -33.39
C LEU A 380 -1.28 7.88 -34.74
N PRO A 381 -0.85 9.01 -35.34
CA PRO A 381 -1.35 9.44 -36.65
C PRO A 381 -1.03 8.46 -37.80
N GLY A 382 0.05 7.70 -37.69
CA GLY A 382 0.50 6.74 -38.71
C GLY A 382 -0.03 5.31 -38.55
N ILE A 383 -0.65 4.99 -37.41
CA ILE A 383 -1.20 3.65 -37.15
C ILE A 383 -2.59 3.54 -37.80
N SER A 384 -2.87 2.48 -38.54
CA SER A 384 -4.20 2.22 -39.12
C SER A 384 -5.25 1.84 -38.06
N ASP A 385 -6.55 2.03 -38.32
CA ASP A 385 -7.61 1.62 -37.37
C ASP A 385 -7.54 0.10 -37.08
N GLN A 386 -7.25 -0.70 -38.10
CA GLN A 386 -7.10 -2.15 -37.97
C GLN A 386 -5.92 -2.51 -37.08
N ASP A 387 -4.75 -1.90 -37.30
CA ASP A 387 -3.56 -2.16 -36.47
C ASP A 387 -3.79 -1.70 -35.03
N LEU A 388 -4.42 -0.52 -34.84
CA LEU A 388 -4.72 0.02 -33.52
C LEU A 388 -5.61 -0.96 -32.72
N GLN A 389 -6.63 -1.54 -33.36
CA GLN A 389 -7.48 -2.56 -32.74
C GLN A 389 -6.71 -3.86 -32.47
N GLN A 390 -6.08 -4.43 -33.49
CA GLN A 390 -5.53 -5.79 -33.43
C GLN A 390 -4.25 -5.90 -32.58
N LYS A 391 -3.41 -4.86 -32.58
CA LYS A 391 -2.08 -4.92 -31.96
C LYS A 391 -2.01 -4.23 -30.60
N TYR A 392 -2.85 -3.21 -30.37
CA TYR A 392 -2.76 -2.37 -29.18
C TYR A 392 -4.00 -2.52 -28.29
N LEU A 393 -5.21 -2.30 -28.81
CA LEU A 393 -6.42 -2.33 -27.99
C LEU A 393 -6.84 -3.75 -27.55
N ASN A 394 -6.43 -4.80 -28.26
CA ASN A 394 -6.83 -6.17 -27.96
C ASN A 394 -6.03 -6.85 -26.82
N TYR A 395 -4.97 -6.22 -26.30
CA TYR A 395 -4.11 -6.84 -25.29
C TYR A 395 -3.94 -5.96 -24.05
N LEU A 396 -4.14 -6.57 -22.86
CA LEU A 396 -4.16 -5.88 -21.58
C LEU A 396 -2.89 -5.06 -21.28
N LYS A 397 -1.72 -5.50 -21.77
CA LYS A 397 -0.43 -4.82 -21.55
C LYS A 397 -0.36 -3.39 -22.08
N TRP A 398 -1.23 -3.04 -23.03
CA TRP A 398 -1.29 -1.69 -23.61
C TRP A 398 -2.25 -0.76 -22.88
N THR A 399 -3.03 -1.25 -21.91
CA THR A 399 -4.05 -0.46 -21.22
C THR A 399 -3.46 0.77 -20.55
N GLU A 400 -2.43 0.61 -19.71
CA GLU A 400 -1.80 1.75 -19.02
C GLU A 400 -1.05 2.69 -19.96
N PRO A 401 -0.25 2.21 -20.95
CA PRO A 401 0.34 3.07 -21.97
C PRO A 401 -0.69 3.91 -22.74
N LEU A 402 -1.84 3.32 -23.13
CA LEU A 402 -2.89 4.03 -23.86
C LEU A 402 -3.61 5.06 -22.99
N VAL A 403 -3.89 4.73 -21.72
CA VAL A 403 -4.46 5.67 -20.74
C VAL A 403 -3.53 6.87 -20.55
N LEU A 404 -2.24 6.64 -20.31
CA LEU A 404 -1.25 7.71 -20.16
C LEU A 404 -1.09 8.53 -21.44
N MET A 405 -1.13 7.88 -22.60
CA MET A 405 -1.05 8.56 -23.90
C MET A 405 -2.25 9.49 -24.11
N LEU A 406 -3.48 9.03 -23.84
CA LEU A 406 -4.70 9.83 -24.00
C LEU A 406 -4.73 11.07 -23.11
N GLN A 407 -4.12 11.02 -21.94
CA GLN A 407 -3.96 12.18 -21.05
C GLN A 407 -2.99 13.25 -21.62
N LEU A 408 -2.17 12.86 -22.59
CA LEU A 408 -1.17 13.72 -23.26
C LEU A 408 -1.62 14.18 -24.65
N VAL A 409 -2.73 13.65 -25.19
CA VAL A 409 -3.26 14.06 -26.50
C VAL A 409 -3.81 15.49 -26.41
N ASP A 410 -3.38 16.35 -27.33
CA ASP A 410 -3.83 17.75 -27.39
C ASP A 410 -5.05 17.97 -28.28
N ASP A 411 -5.28 17.11 -29.27
CA ASP A 411 -6.39 17.22 -30.22
C ASP A 411 -7.54 16.25 -29.92
N GLU A 412 -8.77 16.68 -30.12
CA GLU A 412 -9.98 15.88 -29.86
C GLU A 412 -10.06 14.63 -30.76
N ALA A 413 -9.82 14.78 -32.07
CA ALA A 413 -10.05 13.71 -33.04
C ALA A 413 -9.20 12.43 -32.81
N PRO A 414 -7.88 12.51 -32.51
CA PRO A 414 -7.10 11.34 -32.14
C PRO A 414 -7.57 10.67 -30.84
N ALA A 415 -7.98 11.45 -29.83
CA ALA A 415 -8.49 10.91 -28.57
C ALA A 415 -9.80 10.14 -28.78
N GLU A 416 -10.75 10.78 -29.46
CA GLU A 416 -12.02 10.19 -29.89
C GLU A 416 -11.81 8.90 -30.70
N ARG A 417 -10.89 8.92 -31.67
CA ARG A 417 -10.59 7.75 -32.50
C ARG A 417 -10.20 6.53 -31.66
N VAL A 418 -9.29 6.71 -30.70
CA VAL A 418 -8.82 5.62 -29.83
C VAL A 418 -9.96 5.09 -28.95
N VAL A 419 -10.77 5.98 -28.36
CA VAL A 419 -11.91 5.56 -27.51
C VAL A 419 -12.96 4.80 -28.32
N ARG A 420 -13.34 5.31 -29.50
CA ARG A 420 -14.31 4.66 -30.39
C ARG A 420 -13.86 3.24 -30.76
N LEU A 421 -12.59 3.09 -31.13
CA LEU A 421 -12.04 1.78 -31.49
C LEU A 421 -11.91 0.87 -30.27
N GLY A 422 -11.58 1.42 -29.09
CA GLY A 422 -11.54 0.69 -27.83
C GLY A 422 -12.89 0.11 -27.46
N LEU A 423 -13.96 0.92 -27.53
CA LEU A 423 -15.35 0.48 -27.31
C LEU A 423 -15.80 -0.61 -28.29
N ALA A 424 -15.25 -0.62 -29.52
CA ALA A 424 -15.54 -1.66 -30.50
C ALA A 424 -14.81 -2.99 -30.21
N VAL A 425 -13.71 -2.96 -29.45
CA VAL A 425 -12.93 -4.14 -29.06
C VAL A 425 -13.42 -4.71 -27.73
N ASP A 426 -13.52 -3.87 -26.71
CA ASP A 426 -13.93 -4.24 -25.36
C ASP A 426 -14.58 -3.03 -24.66
N TRP A 427 -15.79 -3.20 -24.14
CA TRP A 427 -16.54 -2.09 -23.55
C TRP A 427 -15.91 -1.55 -22.26
N GLN A 428 -15.31 -2.39 -21.43
CA GLN A 428 -14.67 -1.95 -20.19
C GLN A 428 -13.40 -1.17 -20.48
N LEU A 429 -12.58 -1.64 -21.43
CA LEU A 429 -11.44 -0.90 -21.94
C LEU A 429 -11.88 0.44 -22.53
N GLY A 430 -12.87 0.42 -23.43
CA GLY A 430 -13.38 1.63 -24.06
C GLY A 430 -13.91 2.65 -23.05
N ALA A 431 -14.64 2.21 -22.02
CA ALA A 431 -15.10 3.08 -20.94
C ALA A 431 -13.94 3.66 -20.12
N ARG A 432 -12.92 2.86 -19.81
CA ARG A 432 -11.73 3.34 -19.11
C ARG A 432 -10.96 4.37 -19.94
N LEU A 433 -10.81 4.14 -21.24
CA LEU A 433 -10.18 5.09 -22.17
C LEU A 433 -11.02 6.37 -22.31
N ALA A 434 -12.36 6.26 -22.34
CA ALA A 434 -13.27 7.40 -22.41
C ALA A 434 -13.10 8.35 -21.21
N GLY A 435 -12.87 7.80 -20.02
CA GLY A 435 -12.55 8.57 -18.81
C GLY A 435 -11.13 9.11 -18.75
N ALA A 436 -10.18 8.48 -19.46
CA ALA A 436 -8.78 8.84 -19.43
C ALA A 436 -8.43 10.04 -20.32
N VAL A 437 -9.26 10.39 -21.30
CA VAL A 437 -9.04 11.58 -22.13
C VAL A 437 -9.10 12.85 -21.28
N LYS A 438 -8.51 13.94 -21.77
CA LYS A 438 -8.59 15.24 -21.12
C LYS A 438 -10.05 15.67 -20.91
N PRO A 439 -10.37 16.39 -19.81
CA PRO A 439 -11.75 16.78 -19.47
C PRO A 439 -12.55 17.40 -20.62
N ASP A 440 -11.90 18.25 -21.42
CA ASP A 440 -12.51 18.94 -22.57
C ASP A 440 -13.12 17.99 -23.61
N PHE A 441 -12.65 16.74 -23.70
CA PHE A 441 -13.14 15.74 -24.65
C PHE A 441 -14.08 14.70 -24.02
N GLN A 442 -14.25 14.74 -22.69
CA GLN A 442 -15.01 13.71 -21.97
C GLN A 442 -16.51 13.77 -22.24
N GLU A 443 -17.07 14.94 -22.59
CA GLU A 443 -18.49 15.06 -22.92
C GLU A 443 -18.89 14.11 -24.04
N GLN A 444 -18.10 14.06 -25.11
CA GLN A 444 -18.34 13.19 -26.25
C GLN A 444 -17.96 11.73 -25.96
N THR A 445 -16.77 11.47 -25.40
CA THR A 445 -16.28 10.10 -25.21
C THR A 445 -17.09 9.33 -24.16
N VAL A 446 -17.44 9.96 -23.04
CA VAL A 446 -18.31 9.38 -22.00
C VAL A 446 -19.76 9.34 -22.49
N GLY A 447 -20.17 10.31 -23.32
CA GLY A 447 -21.44 10.28 -24.03
C GLY A 447 -21.65 9.00 -24.85
N TRP A 448 -20.61 8.49 -25.53
CA TRP A 448 -20.67 7.20 -26.23
C TRP A 448 -20.90 6.02 -25.29
N VAL A 449 -20.25 6.01 -24.12
CA VAL A 449 -20.46 4.97 -23.09
C VAL A 449 -21.90 4.98 -22.60
N ALA A 450 -22.46 6.17 -22.32
CA ALA A 450 -23.87 6.33 -21.94
C ALA A 450 -24.82 5.88 -23.05
N GLY A 451 -24.45 6.12 -24.32
CA GLY A 451 -25.21 5.77 -25.52
C GLY A 451 -25.18 4.30 -25.92
N LEU A 452 -24.33 3.46 -25.29
CA LEU A 452 -24.26 2.02 -25.62
C LEU A 452 -25.60 1.32 -25.41
N ASP A 453 -25.99 0.47 -26.36
CA ASP A 453 -27.16 -0.40 -26.24
C ASP A 453 -26.78 -1.69 -25.50
N VAL A 454 -26.71 -1.59 -24.17
CA VAL A 454 -26.33 -2.68 -23.26
C VAL A 454 -27.27 -2.72 -22.05
N PRO A 455 -27.37 -3.87 -21.33
CA PRO A 455 -28.18 -3.96 -20.13
C PRO A 455 -27.87 -2.85 -19.12
N LYS A 456 -28.90 -2.31 -18.45
CA LYS A 456 -28.75 -1.15 -17.54
C LYS A 456 -27.68 -1.36 -16.46
N LEU A 457 -27.60 -2.56 -15.89
CA LEU A 457 -26.61 -2.88 -14.86
C LEU A 457 -25.18 -2.74 -15.42
N LEU A 458 -24.92 -3.32 -16.60
CA LEU A 458 -23.63 -3.20 -17.28
C LEU A 458 -23.35 -1.74 -17.67
N LYS A 459 -24.35 -1.00 -18.15
CA LYS A 459 -24.19 0.43 -18.47
C LYS A 459 -23.73 1.24 -17.25
N VAL A 460 -24.35 1.02 -16.10
CA VAL A 460 -23.98 1.67 -14.83
C VAL A 460 -22.56 1.31 -14.42
N GLU A 461 -22.15 0.05 -14.59
CA GLU A 461 -20.77 -0.38 -14.33
C GLU A 461 -19.76 0.31 -15.25
N LEU A 462 -20.05 0.37 -16.55
CA LEU A 462 -19.21 1.05 -17.55
C LEU A 462 -19.08 2.54 -17.27
N LEU A 463 -20.18 3.21 -16.93
CA LEU A 463 -20.20 4.62 -16.53
C LEU A 463 -19.39 4.86 -15.24
N GLY A 464 -19.40 3.93 -14.29
CA GLY A 464 -18.53 4.01 -13.12
C GLY A 464 -17.04 3.81 -13.45
N ILE A 465 -16.72 3.01 -14.47
CA ILE A 465 -15.34 2.79 -14.93
C ILE A 465 -14.73 4.04 -15.55
N THR A 466 -15.55 4.94 -16.13
CA THR A 466 -15.04 6.19 -16.71
C THR A 466 -14.47 7.14 -15.64
N GLN A 467 -14.92 7.04 -14.38
CA GLN A 467 -14.50 7.96 -13.30
C GLN A 467 -14.64 9.45 -13.70
N SER A 468 -15.67 9.77 -14.50
CA SER A 468 -15.88 11.11 -15.05
C SER A 468 -17.19 11.72 -14.55
N ASP A 469 -17.16 13.00 -14.21
CA ASP A 469 -18.34 13.78 -13.81
C ASP A 469 -19.45 13.80 -14.87
N ILE A 470 -19.08 13.65 -16.14
CA ILE A 470 -20.02 13.56 -17.27
C ILE A 470 -20.97 12.37 -17.11
N ALA A 471 -20.56 11.31 -16.41
CA ALA A 471 -21.40 10.15 -16.16
C ALA A 471 -22.46 10.38 -15.06
N ILE A 472 -22.28 11.38 -14.19
CA ILE A 472 -23.12 11.60 -12.99
C ILE A 472 -24.60 11.81 -13.33
N PRO A 473 -24.98 12.63 -14.33
CA PRO A 473 -26.40 12.82 -14.66
C PRO A 473 -27.11 11.52 -15.07
N GLU A 474 -26.44 10.63 -15.80
CA GLU A 474 -27.02 9.35 -16.23
C GLU A 474 -27.06 8.32 -15.10
N LEU A 475 -26.01 8.27 -14.27
CA LEU A 475 -25.99 7.45 -13.05
C LEU A 475 -27.08 7.89 -12.06
N SER A 476 -27.31 9.20 -11.94
CA SER A 476 -28.35 9.75 -11.06
C SER A 476 -29.74 9.27 -11.42
N LYS A 477 -30.06 9.16 -12.72
CA LYS A 477 -31.35 8.58 -13.18
C LYS A 477 -31.49 7.11 -12.79
N CYS A 478 -30.37 6.40 -12.61
CA CYS A 478 -30.38 4.99 -12.24
C CYS A 478 -30.60 4.76 -10.73
N LEU A 479 -30.50 5.79 -9.90
CA LEU A 479 -30.80 5.73 -8.47
C LEU A 479 -32.28 5.49 -8.18
N ASP A 480 -33.18 5.91 -9.09
CA ASP A 480 -34.63 5.71 -8.97
C ASP A 480 -35.12 4.46 -9.73
N ASN A 481 -34.22 3.55 -10.12
CA ASN A 481 -34.59 2.37 -10.91
C ASN A 481 -35.41 1.36 -10.09
N ASN A 482 -36.35 0.68 -10.73
CA ASN A 482 -37.15 -0.38 -10.09
C ASN A 482 -36.29 -1.55 -9.58
N HIS A 483 -35.19 -1.87 -10.25
CA HIS A 483 -34.27 -2.94 -9.84
C HIS A 483 -33.26 -2.45 -8.81
N GLU A 484 -33.20 -3.14 -7.68
CA GLU A 484 -32.32 -2.83 -6.57
C GLU A 484 -30.83 -2.89 -6.93
N ASP A 485 -30.42 -3.92 -7.69
CA ASP A 485 -29.04 -4.05 -8.15
C ASP A 485 -28.57 -2.84 -8.96
N VAL A 486 -29.45 -2.27 -9.78
CA VAL A 486 -29.14 -1.09 -10.59
C VAL A 486 -28.96 0.14 -9.70
N ARG A 487 -29.84 0.34 -8.70
CA ARG A 487 -29.70 1.45 -7.74
C ARG A 487 -28.41 1.35 -6.95
N ARG A 488 -28.10 0.16 -6.43
CA ARG A 488 -26.86 -0.14 -5.69
C ARG A 488 -25.63 0.12 -6.55
N SER A 489 -25.60 -0.41 -7.78
CA SER A 489 -24.47 -0.21 -8.67
C SER A 489 -24.30 1.25 -9.05
N ALA A 490 -25.39 2.01 -9.17
CA ALA A 490 -25.34 3.45 -9.49
C ALA A 490 -24.77 4.26 -8.32
N ALA A 491 -25.21 4.01 -7.09
CA ALA A 491 -24.62 4.65 -5.90
C ALA A 491 -23.13 4.30 -5.73
N ASN A 492 -22.75 3.04 -5.98
CA ASN A 492 -21.35 2.63 -5.95
C ASN A 492 -20.52 3.29 -7.08
N ALA A 493 -21.07 3.40 -8.30
CA ALA A 493 -20.42 4.08 -9.42
C ALA A 493 -20.19 5.57 -9.11
N LEU A 494 -21.18 6.26 -8.52
CA LEU A 494 -21.04 7.64 -8.06
C LEU A 494 -19.95 7.78 -6.98
N GLY A 495 -19.90 6.85 -6.02
CA GLY A 495 -18.82 6.81 -5.02
C GLY A 495 -17.43 6.50 -5.60
N LYS A 496 -17.35 5.80 -6.74
CA LYS A 496 -16.09 5.56 -7.47
C LYS A 496 -15.64 6.79 -8.26
N ILE A 497 -16.57 7.59 -8.78
CA ILE A 497 -16.26 8.89 -9.40
C ILE A 497 -15.72 9.84 -8.34
N GLY A 498 -16.35 9.88 -7.15
CA GLY A 498 -15.74 10.45 -5.95
C GLY A 498 -15.67 11.99 -5.92
N THR A 499 -16.39 12.68 -6.79
CA THR A 499 -16.44 14.16 -6.84
C THR A 499 -17.63 14.73 -6.07
N GLU A 500 -17.54 16.00 -5.68
CA GLU A 500 -18.60 16.68 -4.93
C GLU A 500 -19.91 16.79 -5.71
N VAL A 501 -19.87 16.73 -7.04
CA VAL A 501 -21.04 16.74 -7.92
C VAL A 501 -21.96 15.54 -7.65
N ALA A 502 -21.42 14.44 -7.12
CA ALA A 502 -22.19 13.25 -6.76
C ALA A 502 -22.90 13.37 -5.40
N ILE A 503 -22.62 14.38 -4.58
CA ILE A 503 -23.19 14.53 -3.22
C ILE A 503 -24.71 14.71 -3.29
N ASP A 504 -25.19 15.60 -4.17
CA ASP A 504 -26.63 15.86 -4.31
C ASP A 504 -27.43 14.61 -4.73
N PRO A 505 -27.02 13.85 -5.78
CA PRO A 505 -27.63 12.56 -6.09
C PRO A 505 -27.60 11.55 -4.94
N LEU A 506 -26.46 11.42 -4.25
CA LEU A 506 -26.30 10.45 -3.16
C LEU A 506 -27.12 10.82 -1.92
N SER A 507 -27.30 12.12 -1.64
CA SER A 507 -28.10 12.60 -0.51
C SER A 507 -29.53 12.08 -0.55
N LYS A 508 -30.15 12.01 -1.75
CA LYS A 508 -31.51 11.49 -1.94
C LYS A 508 -31.60 9.99 -1.64
N CYS A 509 -30.51 9.25 -1.81
CA CYS A 509 -30.46 7.82 -1.50
C CYS A 509 -30.41 7.54 -0.01
N LEU A 510 -30.02 8.51 0.82
CA LEU A 510 -30.03 8.37 2.27
C LEU A 510 -31.45 8.27 2.85
N ASP A 511 -32.47 8.71 2.12
CA ASP A 511 -33.87 8.60 2.54
C ASP A 511 -34.57 7.34 1.95
N ASN A 512 -33.81 6.43 1.32
CA ASN A 512 -34.39 5.25 0.67
C ASN A 512 -34.97 4.25 1.68
N HIS A 513 -36.10 3.62 1.37
CA HIS A 513 -36.70 2.60 2.23
C HIS A 513 -35.79 1.38 2.45
N ASN A 514 -34.94 1.03 1.48
CA ASN A 514 -34.02 -0.09 1.58
C ASN A 514 -32.73 0.34 2.33
N PRO A 515 -32.39 -0.30 3.47
CA PRO A 515 -31.19 0.03 4.23
C PRO A 515 -29.88 -0.23 3.47
N ASP A 516 -29.84 -1.19 2.55
CA ASP A 516 -28.62 -1.47 1.77
C ASP A 516 -28.29 -0.29 0.84
N VAL A 517 -29.32 0.33 0.24
CA VAL A 517 -29.15 1.53 -0.60
C VAL A 517 -28.65 2.70 0.25
N ARG A 518 -29.20 2.91 1.45
CA ARG A 518 -28.74 3.95 2.38
C ARG A 518 -27.30 3.71 2.82
N LEU A 519 -26.95 2.46 3.13
CA LEU A 519 -25.60 2.05 3.51
C LEU A 519 -24.59 2.36 2.41
N ILE A 520 -24.89 2.01 1.16
CA ILE A 520 -23.99 2.26 0.02
C ILE A 520 -23.88 3.76 -0.25
N ALA A 521 -24.95 4.52 -0.11
CA ALA A 521 -24.90 5.97 -0.28
C ALA A 521 -24.05 6.65 0.81
N ALA A 522 -24.15 6.21 2.07
CA ALA A 522 -23.28 6.68 3.15
C ALA A 522 -21.81 6.29 2.92
N ASP A 523 -21.53 5.06 2.45
CA ASP A 523 -20.18 4.63 2.06
C ASP A 523 -19.62 5.47 0.89
N ALA A 524 -20.44 5.75 -0.12
CA ALA A 524 -20.08 6.58 -1.26
C ALA A 524 -19.78 8.03 -0.86
N LEU A 525 -20.58 8.62 0.02
CA LEU A 525 -20.31 9.95 0.59
C LEU A 525 -19.02 9.96 1.42
N GLY A 526 -18.76 8.90 2.18
CA GLY A 526 -17.49 8.73 2.89
C GLY A 526 -16.27 8.63 1.98
N LYS A 527 -16.42 8.03 0.78
CA LYS A 527 -15.36 7.97 -0.24
C LYS A 527 -15.09 9.33 -0.90
N ILE A 528 -16.12 10.16 -1.08
CA ILE A 528 -15.96 11.55 -1.52
C ILE A 528 -15.18 12.32 -0.45
N GLY A 529 -15.52 12.13 0.82
CA GLY A 529 -14.65 12.49 1.94
C GLY A 529 -14.47 14.00 2.17
N THR A 530 -15.38 14.84 1.66
CA THR A 530 -15.32 16.30 1.82
C THR A 530 -16.22 16.79 2.96
N GLU A 531 -15.91 17.95 3.54
CA GLU A 531 -16.69 18.54 4.64
C GLU A 531 -18.20 18.68 4.36
N PRO A 532 -18.66 19.02 3.13
CA PRO A 532 -20.08 19.05 2.80
C PRO A 532 -20.83 17.73 3.05
N THR A 533 -20.13 16.60 3.13
CA THR A 533 -20.75 15.29 3.41
C THR A 533 -21.02 15.05 4.90
N ILE A 534 -20.41 15.83 5.80
CA ILE A 534 -20.46 15.62 7.25
C ILE A 534 -21.90 15.71 7.77
N ASP A 535 -22.66 16.72 7.36
CA ASP A 535 -24.06 16.90 7.81
C ASP A 535 -24.96 15.75 7.33
N LEU A 536 -24.73 15.26 6.11
CA LEU A 536 -25.47 14.14 5.54
C LEU A 536 -25.16 12.84 6.29
N LEU A 537 -23.88 12.56 6.52
CA LEU A 537 -23.45 11.38 7.28
C LEU A 537 -23.86 11.44 8.74
N SER A 538 -23.89 12.64 9.34
CA SER A 538 -24.36 12.85 10.71
C SER A 538 -25.83 12.48 10.87
N LYS A 539 -26.68 12.75 9.88
CA LYS A 539 -28.08 12.28 9.89
C LYS A 539 -28.17 10.75 9.83
N CYS A 540 -27.27 10.09 9.11
CA CYS A 540 -27.24 8.62 9.04
C CYS A 540 -26.84 7.95 10.36
N LEU A 541 -26.27 8.70 11.31
CA LEU A 541 -26.01 8.20 12.67
C LEU A 541 -27.30 7.96 13.46
N ASP A 542 -28.43 8.52 13.03
CA ASP A 542 -29.74 8.28 13.66
C ASP A 542 -30.56 7.20 12.93
N ASP A 543 -29.95 6.46 11.98
CA ASP A 543 -30.65 5.46 11.18
C ASP A 543 -31.15 4.27 12.01
N TYR A 544 -32.34 3.75 11.69
CA TYR A 544 -32.89 2.56 12.33
C TYR A 544 -31.99 1.32 12.18
N ASN A 545 -31.28 1.20 11.07
CA ASN A 545 -30.39 0.07 10.78
C ASN A 545 -28.98 0.31 11.36
N PRO A 546 -28.47 -0.56 12.25
CA PRO A 546 -27.15 -0.39 12.86
C PRO A 546 -25.99 -0.45 11.86
N ASP A 547 -26.12 -1.16 10.73
CA ASP A 547 -25.07 -1.17 9.70
C ASP A 547 -24.95 0.16 8.96
N VAL A 548 -26.07 0.88 8.78
CA VAL A 548 -26.06 2.25 8.23
C VAL A 548 -25.39 3.22 9.21
N ARG A 549 -25.74 3.15 10.50
CA ARG A 549 -25.07 3.97 11.54
C ARG A 549 -23.57 3.66 11.61
N ARG A 550 -23.21 2.38 11.57
CA ARG A 550 -21.83 1.91 11.60
C ARG A 550 -21.03 2.43 10.40
N ILE A 551 -21.58 2.35 9.18
CA ILE A 551 -20.87 2.84 8.00
C ILE A 551 -20.74 4.36 8.00
N ALA A 552 -21.75 5.08 8.48
CA ALA A 552 -21.72 6.53 8.61
C ALA A 552 -20.67 6.98 9.63
N ALA A 553 -20.56 6.31 10.78
CA ALA A 553 -19.49 6.56 11.75
C ALA A 553 -18.10 6.25 11.16
N HIS A 554 -17.96 5.16 10.39
CA HIS A 554 -16.71 4.85 9.70
C HIS A 554 -16.36 5.91 8.64
N ALA A 555 -17.34 6.39 7.88
CA ALA A 555 -17.19 7.42 6.86
C ALA A 555 -16.75 8.77 7.48
N LEU A 556 -17.40 9.21 8.56
CA LEU A 556 -16.99 10.39 9.32
C LEU A 556 -15.58 10.25 9.88
N GLY A 557 -15.22 9.08 10.41
CA GLY A 557 -13.85 8.79 10.84
C GLY A 557 -12.82 8.73 9.70
N THR A 558 -13.26 8.56 8.46
CA THR A 558 -12.38 8.60 7.27
C THR A 558 -12.18 10.03 6.78
N ILE A 559 -13.18 10.91 6.97
CA ILE A 559 -13.06 12.36 6.74
C ILE A 559 -12.09 12.97 7.75
N GLY A 560 -12.19 12.57 9.02
CA GLY A 560 -11.14 12.79 10.01
C GLY A 560 -10.94 14.25 10.46
N THR A 561 -11.86 15.16 10.14
CA THR A 561 -11.79 16.58 10.52
C THR A 561 -12.46 16.83 11.87
N GLU A 562 -12.08 17.91 12.58
CA GLU A 562 -12.65 18.26 13.89
C GLU A 562 -14.19 18.35 13.91
N PRO A 563 -14.89 18.86 12.87
CA PRO A 563 -16.35 18.88 12.84
C PRO A 563 -17.01 17.49 12.95
N THR A 564 -16.26 16.40 12.72
CA THR A 564 -16.79 15.04 12.86
C THR A 564 -16.79 14.52 14.31
N ILE A 565 -16.09 15.19 15.24
CA ILE A 565 -15.95 14.76 16.65
C ILE A 565 -17.30 14.72 17.37
N ASP A 566 -18.11 15.76 17.24
CA ASP A 566 -19.41 15.85 17.90
C ASP A 566 -20.39 14.76 17.42
N PRO A 567 -20.59 14.56 16.09
CA PRO A 567 -21.36 13.43 15.57
C PRO A 567 -20.86 12.07 16.08
N LEU A 568 -19.56 11.81 16.02
CA LEU A 568 -18.98 10.54 16.44
C LEU A 568 -19.10 10.31 17.95
N SER A 569 -19.00 11.37 18.76
CA SER A 569 -19.14 11.29 20.21
C SER A 569 -20.53 10.81 20.62
N LYS A 570 -21.58 11.17 19.87
CA LYS A 570 -22.94 10.64 20.10
C LYS A 570 -23.03 9.14 19.86
N CYS A 571 -22.31 8.62 18.88
CA CYS A 571 -22.29 7.19 18.55
C CYS A 571 -21.62 6.32 19.62
N LEU A 572 -20.89 6.93 20.57
CA LEU A 572 -20.37 6.23 21.73
C LEU A 572 -21.47 5.77 22.69
N ASP A 573 -22.68 6.34 22.59
CA ASP A 573 -23.84 5.93 23.38
C ASP A 573 -24.77 4.97 22.61
N ASP A 574 -24.35 4.47 21.44
CA ASP A 574 -25.19 3.61 20.60
C ASP A 574 -25.52 2.27 21.29
N HIS A 575 -26.76 1.82 21.14
CA HIS A 575 -27.20 0.53 21.68
C HIS A 575 -26.41 -0.67 21.13
N HIS A 576 -25.83 -0.56 19.93
CA HIS A 576 -25.09 -1.61 19.27
C HIS A 576 -23.58 -1.44 19.45
N SER A 577 -22.91 -2.42 20.07
CA SER A 577 -21.48 -2.32 20.38
C SER A 577 -20.59 -2.16 19.15
N SER A 578 -20.97 -2.72 18.00
CA SER A 578 -20.24 -2.52 16.75
C SER A 578 -20.19 -1.06 16.29
N VAL A 579 -21.24 -0.27 16.54
CA VAL A 579 -21.29 1.17 16.23
C VAL A 579 -20.41 1.93 17.20
N ARG A 580 -20.54 1.69 18.50
CA ARG A 580 -19.69 2.29 19.54
C ARG A 580 -18.20 2.05 19.28
N ARG A 581 -17.85 0.82 18.92
CA ARG A 581 -16.49 0.41 18.56
C ARG A 581 -15.93 1.20 17.39
N ILE A 582 -16.70 1.33 16.31
CA ILE A 582 -16.29 2.10 15.13
C ILE A 582 -16.19 3.59 15.43
N ALA A 583 -17.10 4.13 16.24
CA ALA A 583 -17.03 5.52 16.67
C ALA A 583 -15.79 5.81 17.52
N ALA A 584 -15.43 4.91 18.45
CA ALA A 584 -14.18 4.99 19.19
C ALA A 584 -12.96 4.92 18.24
N ASP A 585 -12.93 3.96 17.31
CA ASP A 585 -11.87 3.84 16.29
C ASP A 585 -11.75 5.10 15.41
N ALA A 586 -12.88 5.73 15.08
CA ALA A 586 -12.93 6.96 14.29
C ALA A 586 -12.38 8.16 15.06
N LEU A 587 -12.81 8.37 16.32
CA LEU A 587 -12.33 9.47 17.17
C LEU A 587 -10.82 9.38 17.42
N ILE A 588 -10.28 8.16 17.54
CA ILE A 588 -8.83 7.90 17.67
C ILE A 588 -8.05 8.47 16.48
N LYS A 589 -8.61 8.40 15.27
CA LYS A 589 -7.93 8.84 14.04
C LYS A 589 -7.81 10.36 13.94
N ILE A 590 -8.78 11.10 14.47
CA ILE A 590 -8.83 12.57 14.38
C ILE A 590 -7.71 13.23 15.22
N ARG A 591 -7.26 12.58 16.31
CA ARG A 591 -6.14 13.02 17.16
C ARG A 591 -6.23 14.48 17.66
N SER A 592 -7.44 15.01 17.85
CA SER A 592 -7.68 16.34 18.43
C SER A 592 -7.97 16.23 19.92
N GLU A 593 -7.40 17.09 20.76
CA GLU A 593 -7.63 17.11 22.22
C GLU A 593 -9.13 17.23 22.60
N ALA A 594 -9.96 17.75 21.69
CA ALA A 594 -11.40 17.85 21.88
C ALA A 594 -12.11 16.50 22.11
N MET A 595 -11.49 15.35 21.77
CA MET A 595 -12.09 14.03 22.03
C MET A 595 -11.84 13.47 23.44
N ILE A 596 -11.02 14.12 24.29
CA ILE A 596 -10.57 13.52 25.56
C ILE A 596 -11.76 13.17 26.45
N GLU A 597 -12.73 14.08 26.58
CA GLU A 597 -13.91 13.85 27.41
C GLU A 597 -14.75 12.67 26.90
N SER A 598 -14.94 12.58 25.59
CA SER A 598 -15.67 11.49 24.93
C SER A 598 -14.97 10.14 25.15
N LEU A 599 -13.64 10.08 25.03
CA LEU A 599 -12.88 8.86 25.28
C LEU A 599 -12.89 8.44 26.76
N ILE A 600 -12.83 9.40 27.69
CA ILE A 600 -12.92 9.10 29.13
C ILE A 600 -14.25 8.41 29.45
N LYS A 601 -15.35 8.83 28.80
CA LYS A 601 -16.65 8.17 28.94
C LYS A 601 -16.61 6.70 28.49
N CYS A 602 -15.92 6.41 27.39
CA CYS A 602 -15.78 5.05 26.85
C CYS A 602 -15.02 4.09 27.77
N LEU A 603 -14.26 4.59 28.74
CA LEU A 603 -13.57 3.75 29.71
C LEU A 603 -14.52 3.01 30.64
N ASP A 604 -15.79 3.43 30.69
CA ASP A 604 -16.85 2.79 31.48
C ASP A 604 -17.86 2.00 30.61
N ASP A 605 -17.55 1.74 29.33
CA ASP A 605 -18.42 0.96 28.43
C ASP A 605 -18.55 -0.50 28.87
N ASP A 606 -19.71 -1.13 28.66
CA ASP A 606 -19.92 -2.55 28.96
C ASP A 606 -19.02 -3.48 28.11
N ASP A 607 -18.70 -3.09 26.87
CA ASP A 607 -17.86 -3.85 25.95
C ASP A 607 -16.37 -3.57 26.20
N TYR A 608 -15.62 -4.60 26.60
CA TYR A 608 -14.19 -4.49 26.87
C TYR A 608 -13.37 -4.05 25.64
N LEU A 609 -13.83 -4.32 24.43
CA LEU A 609 -13.17 -3.88 23.20
C LEU A 609 -13.31 -2.38 22.99
N VAL A 610 -14.39 -1.76 23.48
CA VAL A 610 -14.58 -0.30 23.47
C VAL A 610 -13.69 0.33 24.53
N ARG A 611 -13.71 -0.20 25.77
CA ARG A 611 -12.82 0.25 26.85
C ARG A 611 -11.35 0.18 26.44
N SER A 612 -10.92 -0.96 25.92
CA SER A 612 -9.52 -1.21 25.49
C SER A 612 -9.05 -0.22 24.43
N ARG A 613 -9.90 0.07 23.43
CA ARG A 613 -9.61 1.07 22.39
C ARG A 613 -9.52 2.47 22.96
N ALA A 614 -10.44 2.85 23.84
CA ALA A 614 -10.40 4.16 24.50
C ALA A 614 -9.13 4.32 25.36
N THR A 615 -8.67 3.26 26.01
CA THR A 615 -7.40 3.28 26.74
C THR A 615 -6.19 3.45 25.82
N ASP A 616 -6.12 2.71 24.70
CA ASP A 616 -5.06 2.86 23.67
C ASP A 616 -5.08 4.25 23.02
N ALA A 617 -6.28 4.82 22.85
CA ALA A 617 -6.47 6.17 22.37
C ALA A 617 -5.82 7.20 23.31
N LEU A 618 -6.19 7.13 24.59
CA LEU A 618 -5.69 8.02 25.64
C LEU A 618 -4.18 7.88 25.86
N GLU A 619 -3.60 6.69 25.63
CA GLU A 619 -2.14 6.51 25.54
C GLU A 619 -1.53 7.39 24.44
N LYS A 620 -2.15 7.48 23.25
CA LYS A 620 -1.59 8.25 22.13
C LYS A 620 -1.57 9.75 22.43
N ILE A 621 -2.54 10.24 23.20
CA ILE A 621 -2.67 11.63 23.63
C ILE A 621 -1.72 11.95 24.79
N ALA A 622 -1.65 11.08 25.80
CA ALA A 622 -0.74 11.16 26.94
C ALA A 622 -0.72 12.51 27.69
N THR A 623 -1.91 13.09 27.97
CA THR A 623 -2.04 14.32 28.76
C THR A 623 -2.36 14.03 30.22
N GLU A 624 -2.03 14.95 31.14
CA GLU A 624 -2.26 14.76 32.58
C GLU A 624 -3.74 14.56 32.95
N ALA A 625 -4.66 15.14 32.15
CA ALA A 625 -6.10 15.01 32.35
C ALA A 625 -6.60 13.55 32.29
N THR A 626 -5.84 12.65 31.65
CA THR A 626 -6.23 11.24 31.48
C THR A 626 -5.71 10.33 32.60
N ILE A 627 -4.83 10.82 33.48
CA ILE A 627 -4.18 10.01 34.53
C ILE A 627 -5.20 9.36 35.44
N ALA A 628 -6.11 10.13 36.04
CA ALA A 628 -7.09 9.58 36.99
C ALA A 628 -8.04 8.55 36.33
N PRO A 629 -8.61 8.81 35.13
CA PRO A 629 -9.37 7.81 34.39
C PRO A 629 -8.57 6.54 34.06
N LEU A 630 -7.32 6.67 33.63
CA LEU A 630 -6.46 5.53 33.30
C LEU A 630 -6.08 4.71 34.55
N ILE A 631 -5.89 5.35 35.71
CA ILE A 631 -5.66 4.64 36.98
C ILE A 631 -6.84 3.74 37.32
N LYS A 632 -8.08 4.20 37.09
CA LYS A 632 -9.28 3.37 37.29
C LYS A 632 -9.27 2.12 36.39
N CYS A 633 -8.77 2.26 35.15
CA CYS A 633 -8.68 1.16 34.18
C CYS A 633 -7.66 0.08 34.56
N LEU A 634 -6.73 0.36 35.48
CA LEU A 634 -5.83 -0.66 36.03
C LEU A 634 -6.56 -1.71 36.88
N ASP A 635 -7.78 -1.42 37.32
CA ASP A 635 -8.64 -2.34 38.07
C ASP A 635 -9.72 -2.99 37.18
N ASP A 636 -9.63 -2.89 35.85
CA ASP A 636 -10.61 -3.46 34.91
C ASP A 636 -10.65 -5.00 34.97
N HIS A 637 -11.84 -5.57 34.80
CA HIS A 637 -12.02 -7.02 34.75
C HIS A 637 -11.26 -7.70 33.61
N HIS A 638 -11.07 -7.02 32.48
CA HIS A 638 -10.40 -7.58 31.31
C HIS A 638 -8.94 -7.15 31.25
N SER A 639 -8.02 -8.12 31.16
CA SER A 639 -6.58 -7.86 31.20
C SER A 639 -6.08 -6.94 30.09
N SER A 640 -6.62 -7.04 28.87
CA SER A 640 -6.28 -6.11 27.77
C SER A 640 -6.48 -4.63 28.13
N VAL A 641 -7.52 -4.28 28.88
CA VAL A 641 -7.76 -2.89 29.31
C VAL A 641 -6.71 -2.48 30.34
N ARG A 642 -6.38 -3.36 31.29
CA ARG A 642 -5.34 -3.15 32.30
C ARG A 642 -3.95 -2.97 31.68
N ILE A 643 -3.61 -3.77 30.67
CA ILE A 643 -2.35 -3.69 29.91
C ILE A 643 -2.23 -2.31 29.26
N ASN A 644 -3.23 -1.92 28.46
CA ASN A 644 -3.23 -0.63 27.76
C ASN A 644 -3.15 0.53 28.76
N ALA A 645 -3.80 0.42 29.93
CA ALA A 645 -3.78 1.46 30.95
C ALA A 645 -2.39 1.60 31.58
N ALA A 646 -1.71 0.49 31.84
CA ALA A 646 -0.34 0.50 32.36
C ALA A 646 0.64 1.11 31.34
N ASP A 647 0.53 0.76 30.06
CA ASP A 647 1.34 1.33 28.99
C ASP A 647 1.07 2.84 28.81
N ALA A 648 -0.21 3.25 28.84
CA ALA A 648 -0.62 4.65 28.79
C ALA A 648 -0.02 5.49 29.92
N LEU A 649 -0.14 5.03 31.16
CA LEU A 649 0.39 5.71 32.34
C LEU A 649 1.92 5.75 32.35
N GLY A 650 2.57 4.70 31.85
CA GLY A 650 4.03 4.66 31.64
C GLY A 650 4.51 5.65 30.59
N LYS A 651 3.67 6.01 29.63
CA LYS A 651 3.99 7.03 28.62
C LYS A 651 3.82 8.46 29.13
N ILE A 652 2.83 8.70 30.00
CA ILE A 652 2.64 10.00 30.67
C ILE A 652 3.76 10.26 31.68
N ALA A 653 4.19 9.22 32.40
CA ALA A 653 5.39 9.19 33.24
C ALA A 653 5.48 10.30 34.31
N THR A 654 4.40 10.53 35.07
CA THR A 654 4.38 11.47 36.20
C THR A 654 4.39 10.75 37.55
N GLU A 655 4.74 11.45 38.63
CA GLU A 655 4.80 10.84 39.97
C GLU A 655 3.47 10.19 40.41
N ALA A 656 2.35 10.74 39.95
CA ALA A 656 1.01 10.22 40.25
C ALA A 656 0.77 8.81 39.71
N THR A 657 1.53 8.35 38.70
CA THR A 657 1.34 7.03 38.09
C THR A 657 2.15 5.91 38.75
N ILE A 658 3.16 6.27 39.55
CA ILE A 658 4.14 5.32 40.12
C ILE A 658 3.46 4.28 41.01
N ASN A 659 2.74 4.70 42.05
CA ASN A 659 2.11 3.78 43.00
C ASN A 659 1.05 2.88 42.34
N PRO A 660 0.16 3.39 41.45
CA PRO A 660 -0.74 2.55 40.67
C PRO A 660 -0.02 1.48 39.82
N LEU A 661 1.08 1.85 39.15
CA LEU A 661 1.87 0.90 38.36
C LEU A 661 2.59 -0.14 39.24
N ILE A 662 3.09 0.26 40.42
CA ILE A 662 3.67 -0.67 41.40
C ILE A 662 2.65 -1.73 41.83
N LYS A 663 1.37 -1.36 42.01
CA LYS A 663 0.29 -2.32 42.30
C LYS A 663 0.13 -3.35 41.17
N CYS A 664 0.27 -2.92 39.92
CA CYS A 664 0.13 -3.77 38.73
C CYS A 664 1.28 -4.78 38.54
N LEU A 665 2.42 -4.60 39.21
CA LEU A 665 3.47 -5.62 39.28
C LEU A 665 3.02 -6.91 39.97
N TYR A 666 1.89 -6.90 40.67
CA TYR A 666 1.32 -8.05 41.36
C TYR A 666 0.01 -8.53 40.71
N ASP A 667 -0.28 -8.11 39.47
CA ASP A 667 -1.47 -8.55 38.72
C ASP A 667 -1.43 -10.05 38.41
N GLU A 668 -2.60 -10.69 38.32
CA GLU A 668 -2.73 -12.10 37.96
C GLU A 668 -2.20 -12.40 36.54
N GLU A 669 -2.40 -11.47 35.60
CA GLU A 669 -2.04 -11.62 34.21
C GLU A 669 -0.61 -11.15 33.97
N TYR A 670 0.23 -12.01 33.38
CA TYR A 670 1.66 -11.72 33.25
C TYR A 670 1.95 -10.58 32.26
N TRP A 671 1.09 -10.38 31.27
CA TRP A 671 1.20 -9.25 30.35
C TRP A 671 1.02 -7.91 31.07
N VAL A 672 0.10 -7.83 32.05
CA VAL A 672 -0.10 -6.62 32.86
C VAL A 672 1.15 -6.34 33.69
N ARG A 673 1.69 -7.36 34.38
CA ARG A 673 2.93 -7.24 35.16
C ARG A 673 4.11 -6.76 34.30
N LYS A 674 4.25 -7.32 33.09
CA LYS A 674 5.28 -6.93 32.12
C LYS A 674 5.15 -5.46 31.69
N SER A 675 3.94 -5.01 31.31
CA SER A 675 3.71 -3.62 30.92
C SER A 675 3.95 -2.66 32.09
N ALA A 676 3.52 -3.02 33.31
CA ALA A 676 3.79 -2.22 34.52
C ALA A 676 5.29 -2.10 34.81
N ALA A 677 6.06 -3.19 34.69
CA ALA A 677 7.51 -3.16 34.86
C ALA A 677 8.17 -2.23 33.83
N LYS A 678 7.81 -2.38 32.55
CA LYS A 678 8.30 -1.52 31.47
C LYS A 678 7.95 -0.04 31.70
N ALA A 679 6.74 0.25 32.15
CA ALA A 679 6.29 1.60 32.47
C ALA A 679 7.10 2.25 33.60
N LEU A 680 7.34 1.52 34.70
CA LEU A 680 8.10 2.03 35.85
C LEU A 680 9.58 2.31 35.53
N VAL A 681 10.16 1.51 34.64
CA VAL A 681 11.53 1.73 34.13
C VAL A 681 11.62 3.03 33.37
N LYS A 682 10.66 3.25 32.46
CA LYS A 682 10.60 4.47 31.66
C LYS A 682 10.44 5.71 32.53
N ILE A 683 9.76 5.58 33.68
CA ILE A 683 9.64 6.66 34.67
C ILE A 683 10.96 6.90 35.42
N GLY A 684 11.76 5.85 35.67
CA GLY A 684 13.08 5.96 36.28
C GLY A 684 13.08 6.36 37.76
N THR A 685 12.03 6.00 38.51
CA THR A 685 11.89 6.35 39.93
C THR A 685 12.55 5.33 40.87
N GLU A 686 13.28 5.82 41.87
CA GLU A 686 13.90 4.97 42.90
C GLU A 686 12.87 4.16 43.71
N VAL A 687 11.64 4.69 43.84
CA VAL A 687 10.55 4.06 44.59
C VAL A 687 10.15 2.70 43.97
N ALA A 688 10.39 2.52 42.67
CA ALA A 688 10.05 1.29 41.96
C ALA A 688 11.13 0.21 42.06
N ILE A 689 12.34 0.52 42.53
CA ILE A 689 13.49 -0.42 42.52
C ILE A 689 13.19 -1.67 43.34
N GLU A 690 12.77 -1.52 44.60
CA GLU A 690 12.46 -2.66 45.49
C GLU A 690 11.28 -3.52 44.97
N PRO A 691 10.15 -2.94 44.52
CA PRO A 691 9.10 -3.69 43.83
C PRO A 691 9.58 -4.43 42.58
N LEU A 692 10.42 -3.82 41.76
CA LEU A 692 10.98 -4.44 40.55
C LEU A 692 11.92 -5.59 40.92
N ILE A 693 12.78 -5.45 41.93
CA ILE A 693 13.66 -6.53 42.42
C ILE A 693 12.85 -7.79 42.77
N LYS A 694 11.69 -7.64 43.41
CA LYS A 694 10.81 -8.79 43.72
C LYS A 694 10.29 -9.50 42.46
N CYS A 695 10.12 -8.79 41.36
CA CYS A 695 9.65 -9.35 40.09
C CYS A 695 10.75 -10.13 39.34
N LEU A 696 12.00 -10.11 39.82
CA LEU A 696 13.03 -11.03 39.33
C LEU A 696 12.73 -12.48 39.69
N ASP A 697 11.88 -12.74 40.69
CA ASP A 697 11.42 -14.07 41.05
C ASP A 697 10.05 -14.43 40.42
N ASP A 698 9.57 -13.64 39.45
CA ASP A 698 8.26 -13.86 38.82
C ASP A 698 8.16 -15.24 38.16
N HIS A 699 7.01 -15.90 38.27
CA HIS A 699 6.81 -17.23 37.68
C HIS A 699 6.96 -17.23 36.15
N HIS A 700 6.64 -16.13 35.47
CA HIS A 700 6.71 -16.01 34.02
C HIS A 700 8.04 -15.41 33.56
N SER A 701 8.76 -16.13 32.68
CA SER A 701 10.09 -15.70 32.23
C SER A 701 10.08 -14.34 31.54
N SER A 702 9.05 -14.00 30.76
CA SER A 702 8.97 -12.69 30.10
C SER A 702 8.93 -11.50 31.05
N VAL A 703 8.39 -11.66 32.26
CA VAL A 703 8.40 -10.60 33.28
C VAL A 703 9.81 -10.47 33.84
N ARG A 704 10.42 -11.60 34.25
CA ARG A 704 11.82 -11.63 34.73
C ARG A 704 12.77 -11.00 33.72
N ILE A 705 12.68 -11.41 32.46
CA ILE A 705 13.44 -10.89 31.31
C ILE A 705 13.34 -9.35 31.19
N MET A 706 12.13 -8.81 31.33
CA MET A 706 11.90 -7.35 31.27
C MET A 706 12.48 -6.65 32.49
N VAL A 707 12.30 -7.22 33.68
CA VAL A 707 12.76 -6.67 34.96
C VAL A 707 14.29 -6.75 35.11
N THR A 708 14.93 -7.75 34.51
CA THR A 708 16.38 -7.86 34.44
C THR A 708 16.97 -6.72 33.61
N ASP A 709 16.47 -6.49 32.39
CA ASP A 709 16.87 -5.36 31.55
C ASP A 709 16.64 -4.03 32.28
N ALA A 710 15.42 -3.89 32.82
CA ALA A 710 14.95 -2.74 33.57
C ALA A 710 15.91 -2.29 34.67
N LEU A 711 16.27 -3.21 35.57
CA LEU A 711 17.15 -2.91 36.70
C LEU A 711 18.59 -2.64 36.24
N GLY A 712 19.03 -3.27 35.15
CA GLY A 712 20.29 -2.97 34.49
C GLY A 712 20.33 -1.56 33.91
N GLU A 713 19.26 -1.11 33.24
CA GLU A 713 19.13 0.25 32.70
C GLU A 713 19.06 1.32 33.79
N ILE A 714 18.38 1.05 34.92
CA ILE A 714 18.32 1.97 36.06
C ILE A 714 19.71 2.17 36.70
N GLY A 715 20.58 1.16 36.66
CA GLY A 715 21.98 1.27 37.09
C GLY A 715 22.18 1.46 38.60
N THR A 716 21.23 0.99 39.43
CA THR A 716 21.30 1.10 40.90
C THR A 716 22.15 -0.01 41.52
N GLU A 717 23.00 0.35 42.49
CA GLU A 717 23.83 -0.63 43.21
C GLU A 717 23.00 -1.68 43.96
N VAL A 718 21.78 -1.33 44.38
CA VAL A 718 20.87 -2.22 45.11
C VAL A 718 20.42 -3.41 44.25
N ALA A 719 20.43 -3.27 42.93
CA ALA A 719 20.04 -4.32 42.00
C ALA A 719 21.16 -5.30 41.66
N ILE A 720 22.42 -5.01 41.99
CA ILE A 720 23.58 -5.83 41.59
C ILE A 720 23.45 -7.26 42.14
N GLU A 721 23.27 -7.43 43.44
CA GLU A 721 23.14 -8.74 44.09
C GLU A 721 21.92 -9.54 43.56
N PRO A 722 20.71 -8.95 43.44
CA PRO A 722 19.59 -9.60 42.76
C PRO A 722 19.85 -10.01 41.31
N LEU A 723 20.53 -9.18 40.51
CA LEU A 723 20.87 -9.49 39.12
C LEU A 723 21.90 -10.61 39.02
N ILE A 724 22.89 -10.66 39.93
CA ILE A 724 23.84 -11.77 40.01
C ILE A 724 23.12 -13.10 40.21
N LYS A 725 22.06 -13.16 41.04
CA LYS A 725 21.25 -14.37 41.20
C LYS A 725 20.53 -14.79 39.92
N CYS A 726 20.17 -13.84 39.05
CA CYS A 726 19.52 -14.11 37.78
C CYS A 726 20.45 -14.80 36.76
N LEU A 727 21.78 -14.81 36.99
CA LEU A 727 22.73 -15.62 36.22
C LEU A 727 22.48 -17.13 36.35
N ASP A 728 21.78 -17.56 37.41
CA ASP A 728 21.40 -18.95 37.64
C ASP A 728 19.94 -19.24 37.22
N ASP A 729 19.24 -18.30 36.58
CA ASP A 729 17.83 -18.48 36.17
C ASP A 729 17.67 -19.65 35.20
N HIS A 730 16.58 -20.40 35.31
CA HIS A 730 16.28 -21.53 34.42
C HIS A 730 16.12 -21.12 32.95
N HIS A 731 15.71 -19.88 32.67
CA HIS A 731 15.51 -19.34 31.33
C HIS A 731 16.78 -18.66 30.80
N SER A 732 17.27 -19.10 29.64
CA SER A 732 18.54 -18.64 29.05
C SER A 732 18.61 -17.13 28.81
N SER A 733 17.52 -16.52 28.34
CA SER A 733 17.48 -15.07 28.09
C SER A 733 17.62 -14.24 29.36
N VAL A 734 17.14 -14.72 30.52
CA VAL A 734 17.30 -14.02 31.80
C VAL A 734 18.78 -14.02 32.19
N ARG A 735 19.44 -15.19 32.14
CA ARG A 735 20.87 -15.31 32.42
C ARG A 735 21.72 -14.41 31.52
N SER A 736 21.39 -14.35 30.23
CA SER A 736 22.12 -13.54 29.26
C SER A 736 21.95 -12.04 29.45
N ARG A 737 20.84 -11.59 30.02
CA ARG A 737 20.55 -10.17 30.28
C ARG A 737 21.09 -9.71 31.62
N ALA A 738 21.18 -10.63 32.58
CA ALA A 738 21.74 -10.40 33.89
C ALA A 738 23.28 -10.29 33.88
N ALA A 739 23.93 -10.92 32.90
CA ALA A 739 25.38 -10.88 32.65
C ALA A 739 25.77 -9.61 31.88
#